data_AF-A0A2I2FT14-F1
#
_entry.id   AF-A0A2I2FT14-F1
#
_cell.length_a   1.000
_cell.length_b   1.000
_cell.length_c   1.000
_cell.angle_alpha   90.00
_cell.angle_beta   90.00
_cell.angle_gamma   90.00
#
_symmetry.space_group_name_H-M   'P 1'
#
loop_
_entity.id
_entity.type
_entity.pdbx_description
1 polymer ?
#
loop_
_entity_poly.entity_id
_entity_poly.type
_entity_poly.pdbx_seq_one_letter_code
_entity_poly.pdbx_strand_id
1 'polypeptide(L)'
;MGPSISERSSQPPFDAITSLPPRHTPNPAARPIAQCSFSSSSQRNSASIVPPSPAVINSRINDRLGEQLTDDVFDQVIVAIDTRDSGTVGCSYYSAREEKLYMLGDMQSSGTDIIDTIIFQTKPTVILASPRVEYLHGQGRLGLDIDESSDSYLPYQIDVRPSQEFGHASAISKLVSLDISSRHEEQIRFLVPHAGLVDADHMDTESLDFTLQEGRILHMGGSIEIQNTVTMGCAGAILTHLQRRRATMSSGNGTIEIFRIASVEMVGLKGTMFVNSRTLLSLQIMESESHPCMINQGSGTKSSSAKEGLSVFGLFQRFAFTPQGKNLLKQYFLRPSTDMKVICERHSFISVYLRPDNFNALNKIVKSLKHIKNLRYVMINLRKGISTGSGKITGFKTTVWATLLAFAFYGIDIHDALKETSGGAGLELHQKALRALEAAQLYLVGRMIQEIVDIDSSEEQGRTVVKPGLDRELDKMKDTYDGLSSLLKKVAIEIAKTIPESLEIDVNVIYFPQLGFNIAIPLTERGEAAYAGPVDDWELIFVTENRAYFKDFRMREMDQTLGDIYGLICEREIEITYELAQKVLQYKKVLIEASDICGQVDSVLAMAQAASFYKLVRPKMTEENILRIEGGRHILQELTVSSYVPNDTLLVGGELDAEASGSSNQSSMNAPNMLLLTGPNYSGKSVYMKQVALVIYLAQIGSFVPAESAEVGITDKILLKSNTQDSVSQIQSTFMNDLQQISFDLKQVTGRSLLLIDEFGKGTNTNGSYHHYHQLRRKLTNWTWRTDGIGLACGVLEHLLGLEDAPKIIFATHFHEILNHELIKLGPRLQLAHMEIRICEDARENGDQITYLYNFRLGRSSKSFGTVCAAMNGISQPIVDRANELVSLATRGENLVAACAMLSAEETSLLEKADKLARAFLGLDLSDEGHSNDADRVLDRLFEEVDT
;
A
#
# COMPACT_ATOMS: atom_id res chain seq x y z
N MET A 1 64.70 34.53 -9.26
CA MET A 1 64.74 35.33 -10.50
C MET A 1 63.51 34.94 -11.32
N GLY A 2 62.54 35.86 -11.51
CA GLY A 2 61.61 35.77 -12.65
C GLY A 2 62.25 36.39 -13.90
N PRO A 3 61.51 36.71 -15.01
CA PRO A 3 60.05 36.62 -15.18
C PRO A 3 59.53 36.22 -16.61
N SER A 4 58.19 36.25 -16.77
CA SER A 4 57.40 36.73 -17.94
C SER A 4 57.16 35.83 -19.17
N ILE A 5 56.05 35.85 -19.95
CA ILE A 5 54.65 36.37 -19.92
C ILE A 5 53.94 35.87 -21.22
N SER A 6 52.58 35.86 -21.25
CA SER A 6 51.62 35.91 -22.40
C SER A 6 51.24 34.58 -23.09
N GLU A 7 49.98 34.30 -23.49
CA GLU A 7 48.75 35.09 -23.50
C GLU A 7 47.47 34.21 -23.52
N ARG A 8 46.34 34.85 -23.19
CA ARG A 8 44.99 34.29 -22.96
C ARG A 8 44.15 34.25 -24.25
N SER A 9 43.21 33.30 -24.33
CA SER A 9 41.91 33.52 -24.97
C SER A 9 40.79 32.92 -24.12
N SER A 10 39.88 33.78 -23.68
CA SER A 10 38.74 33.56 -22.79
C SER A 10 37.45 33.21 -23.56
N GLN A 11 36.67 32.25 -23.07
CA GLN A 11 35.19 32.21 -23.20
C GLN A 11 34.57 31.33 -22.08
N PRO A 12 33.30 31.57 -21.68
CA PRO A 12 32.76 31.33 -20.32
C PRO A 12 32.06 29.96 -20.12
N PRO A 13 31.73 29.56 -18.88
CA PRO A 13 30.98 28.33 -18.63
C PRO A 13 29.47 28.55 -18.85
N PHE A 14 28.82 27.53 -19.43
CA PHE A 14 27.41 27.49 -19.77
C PHE A 14 26.51 27.30 -18.54
N ASP A 15 25.52 28.19 -18.44
CA ASP A 15 24.39 28.15 -17.52
C ASP A 15 23.44 26.97 -17.81
N ALA A 16 22.96 26.36 -16.72
CA ALA A 16 21.96 25.31 -16.73
C ALA A 16 20.55 25.87 -16.99
N ILE A 17 19.88 25.29 -17.97
CA ILE A 17 18.49 25.59 -18.34
C ILE A 17 17.55 24.93 -17.33
N THR A 18 16.97 25.74 -16.44
CA THR A 18 15.71 25.43 -15.74
C THR A 18 14.78 26.63 -15.87
N SER A 19 13.81 26.54 -16.77
CA SER A 19 12.71 27.51 -16.89
C SER A 19 11.38 26.81 -16.63
N LEU A 20 10.86 26.95 -15.41
CA LEU A 20 9.44 26.83 -15.09
C LEU A 20 8.92 28.26 -14.77
N PRO A 21 7.71 28.65 -15.20
CA PRO A 21 7.28 30.05 -15.18
C PRO A 21 6.85 30.51 -13.77
N PRO A 22 6.93 31.82 -13.46
CA PRO A 22 6.62 32.35 -12.13
C PRO A 22 5.10 32.47 -11.94
N ARG A 23 4.61 31.96 -10.81
CA ARG A 23 3.25 32.26 -10.31
C ARG A 23 3.29 33.56 -9.52
N HIS A 24 2.63 34.58 -10.06
CA HIS A 24 2.30 35.81 -9.32
C HIS A 24 1.32 35.50 -8.18
N THR A 25 1.69 35.90 -6.96
CA THR A 25 0.76 36.11 -5.85
C THR A 25 0.31 37.58 -5.84
N PRO A 26 -0.96 37.87 -5.57
CA PRO A 26 -1.34 39.15 -4.98
C PRO A 26 -1.93 38.99 -3.58
N ASN A 27 -1.57 39.96 -2.73
CA ASN A 27 -1.95 40.16 -1.33
C ASN A 27 -3.47 40.14 -1.05
N PRO A 28 -3.91 39.83 0.19
CA PRO A 28 -5.32 39.82 0.59
C PRO A 28 -5.77 41.16 1.17
N ALA A 29 -6.90 41.70 0.70
CA ALA A 29 -7.66 42.72 1.40
C ALA A 29 -9.16 42.70 1.03
N ALA A 30 -9.98 42.45 2.07
CA ALA A 30 -11.33 42.96 2.37
C ALA A 30 -12.53 42.83 1.38
N ARG A 31 -13.47 41.95 1.79
CA ARG A 31 -14.97 42.04 1.82
C ARG A 31 -15.76 42.06 0.48
N PRO A 32 -17.10 41.78 0.45
CA PRO A 32 -18.03 41.31 1.49
C PRO A 32 -18.90 40.09 1.11
N ILE A 33 -19.63 39.59 2.12
CA ILE A 33 -20.68 38.56 2.12
C ILE A 33 -21.89 38.98 1.26
N ALA A 34 -22.41 38.06 0.44
CA ALA A 34 -23.76 38.15 -0.13
C ALA A 34 -24.45 36.77 -0.07
N GLN A 35 -25.52 36.71 0.71
CA GLN A 35 -26.50 35.63 0.76
C GLN A 35 -27.24 35.55 -0.58
N CYS A 36 -27.56 34.35 -1.05
CA CYS A 36 -28.63 34.15 -2.02
C CYS A 36 -29.52 32.98 -1.60
N SER A 37 -30.74 33.36 -1.28
CA SER A 37 -31.90 32.60 -0.85
C SER A 37 -32.56 31.84 -1.99
N PHE A 38 -33.18 30.72 -1.62
CA PHE A 38 -34.15 29.97 -2.40
C PHE A 38 -35.31 30.87 -2.89
N SER A 39 -35.70 30.70 -4.15
CA SER A 39 -37.04 31.06 -4.62
C SER A 39 -37.55 30.05 -5.64
N SER A 40 -38.68 29.46 -5.30
CA SER A 40 -39.53 28.60 -6.11
C SER A 40 -40.27 29.40 -7.18
N SER A 41 -40.29 28.90 -8.42
CA SER A 41 -41.40 29.13 -9.34
C SER A 41 -41.48 28.01 -10.37
N SER A 42 -42.56 27.25 -10.22
CA SER A 42 -43.09 26.27 -11.14
C SER A 42 -43.68 26.93 -12.38
N GLN A 43 -43.39 26.40 -13.57
CA GLN A 43 -44.38 26.35 -14.65
C GLN A 43 -44.13 25.11 -15.52
N ARG A 44 -45.14 24.22 -15.50
CA ARG A 44 -45.26 23.04 -16.34
C ARG A 44 -45.60 23.47 -17.77
N ASN A 45 -45.04 22.78 -18.76
CA ASN A 45 -45.76 22.46 -19.99
C ASN A 45 -45.48 21.01 -20.38
N SER A 46 -46.56 20.25 -20.47
CA SER A 46 -46.64 18.82 -20.75
C SER A 46 -46.86 18.57 -22.23
N ALA A 47 -46.00 17.76 -22.86
CA ALA A 47 -46.36 16.97 -24.03
C ALA A 47 -45.58 15.65 -24.01
N SER A 48 -46.31 14.57 -24.26
CA SER A 48 -46.02 13.16 -24.05
C SER A 48 -44.89 12.58 -24.92
N ILE A 49 -43.93 11.89 -24.29
CA ILE A 49 -43.04 10.92 -24.96
C ILE A 49 -43.28 9.55 -24.33
N VAL A 50 -43.75 8.61 -25.15
CA VAL A 50 -43.91 7.19 -24.83
C VAL A 50 -42.51 6.57 -24.65
N PRO A 51 -42.22 5.81 -23.58
CA PRO A 51 -40.94 5.15 -23.42
C PRO A 51 -40.82 3.98 -24.40
N PRO A 52 -39.62 3.69 -24.95
CA PRO A 52 -39.43 2.51 -25.80
C PRO A 52 -39.56 1.23 -24.96
N SER A 53 -39.95 0.15 -25.62
CA SER A 53 -40.24 -1.14 -24.98
C SER A 53 -39.01 -1.75 -24.27
N PRO A 54 -39.21 -2.52 -23.18
CA PRO A 54 -38.14 -3.02 -22.30
C PRO A 54 -37.16 -4.01 -22.94
N ALA A 55 -37.40 -4.47 -24.18
CA ALA A 55 -36.54 -5.43 -24.86
C ALA A 55 -35.25 -4.80 -25.43
N VAL A 56 -35.22 -3.50 -25.72
CA VAL A 56 -34.05 -2.82 -26.35
C VAL A 56 -33.10 -2.22 -25.30
N ILE A 57 -33.56 -2.05 -24.06
CA ILE A 57 -32.74 -1.55 -22.94
C ILE A 57 -31.93 -2.70 -22.31
N ASN A 58 -32.45 -3.93 -22.31
CA ASN A 58 -31.76 -5.08 -21.73
C ASN A 58 -30.58 -5.59 -22.58
N SER A 59 -30.57 -5.40 -23.92
CA SER A 59 -29.41 -5.80 -24.74
C SER A 59 -28.24 -4.83 -24.60
N ARG A 60 -28.49 -3.51 -24.52
CA ARG A 60 -27.45 -2.49 -24.34
C ARG A 60 -26.88 -2.40 -22.92
N ILE A 61 -27.61 -2.87 -21.91
CA ILE A 61 -27.12 -2.97 -20.52
C ILE A 61 -26.27 -4.23 -20.32
N ASN A 62 -26.61 -5.36 -20.96
CA ASN A 62 -25.81 -6.58 -20.88
C ASN A 62 -24.45 -6.45 -21.58
N ASP A 63 -24.36 -5.77 -22.73
CA ASP A 63 -23.07 -5.58 -23.42
C ASP A 63 -22.11 -4.65 -22.66
N ARG A 64 -22.63 -3.65 -21.93
CA ARG A 64 -21.79 -2.77 -21.08
C ARG A 64 -21.37 -3.39 -19.75
N LEU A 65 -22.15 -4.33 -19.21
CA LEU A 65 -21.81 -5.08 -17.99
C LEU A 65 -20.79 -6.20 -18.28
N GLY A 66 -20.81 -6.79 -19.47
CA GLY A 66 -19.86 -7.82 -19.89
C GLY A 66 -18.42 -7.31 -20.03
N GLU A 67 -18.22 -6.10 -20.53
CA GLU A 67 -16.87 -5.52 -20.76
C GLU A 67 -16.19 -5.06 -19.45
N GLN A 68 -16.95 -4.57 -18.45
CA GLN A 68 -16.40 -4.10 -17.16
C GLN A 68 -15.96 -5.23 -16.22
N LEU A 69 -16.50 -6.44 -16.39
CA LEU A 69 -16.19 -7.59 -15.54
C LEU A 69 -14.83 -8.24 -15.84
N THR A 70 -14.25 -8.00 -17.02
CA THR A 70 -13.12 -8.83 -17.48
C THR A 70 -11.77 -8.44 -16.87
N ASP A 71 -11.42 -7.14 -16.80
CA ASP A 71 -10.18 -6.69 -16.17
C ASP A 71 -10.24 -6.80 -14.64
N ASP A 72 -11.40 -6.54 -14.03
CA ASP A 72 -11.62 -6.64 -12.59
C ASP A 72 -11.46 -8.06 -12.04
N VAL A 73 -11.66 -9.08 -12.89
CA VAL A 73 -11.52 -10.50 -12.51
C VAL A 73 -10.05 -10.93 -12.44
N PHE A 74 -9.16 -10.33 -13.25
CA PHE A 74 -7.74 -10.70 -13.28
C PHE A 74 -6.92 -10.11 -12.12
N ASP A 75 -7.44 -9.07 -11.46
CA ASP A 75 -6.77 -8.42 -10.33
C ASP A 75 -7.35 -8.81 -8.95
N GLN A 76 -8.22 -9.82 -8.91
CA GLN A 76 -8.83 -10.26 -7.66
C GLN A 76 -7.85 -10.95 -6.73
N VAL A 77 -7.95 -10.60 -5.45
CA VAL A 77 -7.25 -11.24 -4.35
C VAL A 77 -8.29 -11.73 -3.34
N ILE A 78 -8.38 -13.06 -3.19
CA ILE A 78 -9.36 -13.70 -2.32
C ILE A 78 -8.62 -14.27 -1.11
N VAL A 79 -8.91 -13.77 0.07
CA VAL A 79 -8.28 -14.20 1.33
C VAL A 79 -9.28 -15.02 2.14
N ALA A 80 -8.84 -16.11 2.76
CA ALA A 80 -9.63 -16.87 3.72
C ALA A 80 -8.95 -16.89 5.09
N ILE A 81 -9.73 -16.68 6.15
CA ILE A 81 -9.24 -16.58 7.54
C ILE A 81 -10.13 -17.44 8.46
N ASP A 82 -9.49 -18.27 9.28
CA ASP A 82 -10.14 -19.07 10.33
C ASP A 82 -9.33 -18.97 11.63
N THR A 83 -10.04 -19.04 12.77
CA THR A 83 -9.47 -19.03 14.11
C THR A 83 -9.94 -20.25 14.89
N ARG A 84 -9.07 -20.80 15.74
CA ARG A 84 -9.38 -21.91 16.65
C ARG A 84 -9.29 -21.47 18.11
N ASP A 85 -9.97 -22.21 18.98
CA ASP A 85 -10.06 -21.93 20.43
C ASP A 85 -8.69 -21.90 21.12
N SER A 86 -7.67 -22.52 20.51
CA SER A 86 -6.26 -22.47 20.93
C SER A 86 -5.56 -21.12 20.66
N GLY A 87 -6.25 -20.11 20.11
CA GLY A 87 -5.63 -18.84 19.67
C GLY A 87 -4.83 -18.98 18.37
N THR A 88 -5.02 -20.08 17.64
CA THR A 88 -4.34 -20.33 16.36
C THR A 88 -5.13 -19.67 15.23
N VAL A 89 -4.46 -18.83 14.45
CA VAL A 89 -4.99 -18.17 13.25
C VAL A 89 -4.41 -18.85 12.02
N GLY A 90 -5.28 -19.35 11.14
CA GLY A 90 -4.89 -19.86 9.83
C GLY A 90 -5.30 -18.90 8.74
N CYS A 91 -4.47 -18.79 7.70
CA CYS A 91 -4.79 -17.95 6.55
C CYS A 91 -4.22 -18.50 5.25
N SER A 92 -5.06 -18.48 4.21
CA SER A 92 -4.64 -18.71 2.83
C SER A 92 -5.19 -17.58 1.96
N TYR A 93 -4.55 -17.30 0.82
CA TYR A 93 -5.08 -16.34 -0.15
C TYR A 93 -4.75 -16.73 -1.58
N TYR A 94 -5.63 -16.39 -2.51
CA TYR A 94 -5.47 -16.64 -3.94
C TYR A 94 -5.32 -15.32 -4.69
N SER A 95 -4.33 -15.25 -5.58
CA SER A 95 -4.11 -14.13 -6.49
C SER A 95 -4.48 -14.55 -7.92
N ALA A 96 -5.51 -13.94 -8.48
CA ALA A 96 -5.94 -14.19 -9.86
C ALA A 96 -4.87 -13.80 -10.87
N ARG A 97 -4.16 -12.70 -10.60
CA ARG A 97 -3.08 -12.18 -11.45
C ARG A 97 -1.93 -13.17 -11.58
N GLU A 98 -1.65 -13.90 -10.51
CA GLU A 98 -0.51 -14.81 -10.45
C GLU A 98 -0.89 -16.27 -10.72
N GLU A 99 -2.20 -16.58 -10.81
CA GLU A 99 -2.73 -17.95 -10.84
C GLU A 99 -2.17 -18.79 -9.66
N LYS A 100 -1.98 -18.17 -8.50
CA LYS A 100 -1.28 -18.74 -7.35
C LYS A 100 -2.16 -18.78 -6.10
N LEU A 101 -2.12 -19.91 -5.40
CA LEU A 101 -2.69 -20.07 -4.07
C LEU A 101 -1.56 -20.07 -3.04
N TYR A 102 -1.62 -19.12 -2.11
CA TYR A 102 -0.65 -18.92 -1.05
C TYR A 102 -1.21 -19.42 0.29
N MET A 103 -0.38 -20.12 1.06
CA MET A 103 -0.70 -20.64 2.39
C MET A 103 0.27 -20.04 3.41
N LEU A 104 -0.22 -19.36 4.46
CA LEU A 104 0.63 -18.59 5.37
C LEU A 104 1.16 -19.37 6.60
N GLY A 105 0.71 -20.62 6.77
CA GLY A 105 1.01 -21.44 7.94
C GLY A 105 0.20 -21.03 9.17
N ASP A 106 0.08 -21.94 10.15
CA ASP A 106 -0.68 -21.69 11.36
C ASP A 106 0.11 -20.76 12.29
N MET A 107 -0.49 -19.63 12.66
CA MET A 107 0.13 -18.59 13.47
C MET A 107 -0.50 -18.58 14.87
N GLN A 108 0.32 -18.54 15.92
CA GLN A 108 -0.20 -18.29 17.26
C GLN A 108 -0.38 -16.79 17.50
N SER A 109 -1.59 -16.38 17.86
CA SER A 109 -1.90 -15.00 18.20
C SER A 109 -2.75 -14.92 19.45
N SER A 110 -2.41 -14.02 20.36
CA SER A 110 -3.29 -13.64 21.48
C SER A 110 -4.23 -12.46 21.13
N GLY A 111 -4.14 -11.90 19.92
CA GLY A 111 -4.88 -10.69 19.50
C GLY A 111 -5.22 -10.63 18.01
N THR A 112 -5.92 -9.56 17.60
CA THR A 112 -6.41 -9.35 16.22
C THR A 112 -5.36 -8.76 15.27
N ASP A 113 -4.20 -8.33 15.78
CA ASP A 113 -3.18 -7.62 15.00
C ASP A 113 -2.61 -8.44 13.83
N ILE A 114 -2.54 -9.77 13.95
CA ILE A 114 -2.10 -10.64 12.85
C ILE A 114 -3.11 -10.59 11.69
N ILE A 115 -4.41 -10.56 11.99
CA ILE A 115 -5.47 -10.46 10.98
C ILE A 115 -5.35 -9.12 10.25
N ASP A 116 -5.21 -8.02 10.99
CA ASP A 116 -5.03 -6.69 10.40
C ASP A 116 -3.77 -6.61 9.53
N THR A 117 -2.68 -7.25 9.98
CA THR A 117 -1.43 -7.33 9.21
C THR A 117 -1.62 -8.12 7.90
N ILE A 118 -2.35 -9.23 7.93
CA ILE A 118 -2.66 -10.02 6.73
C ILE A 118 -3.50 -9.21 5.75
N ILE A 119 -4.55 -8.54 6.23
CA ILE A 119 -5.43 -7.70 5.40
C ILE A 119 -4.62 -6.57 4.77
N PHE A 120 -3.76 -5.91 5.55
CA PHE A 120 -2.89 -4.85 5.06
C PHE A 120 -1.92 -5.33 3.98
N GLN A 121 -1.30 -6.50 4.19
CA GLN A 121 -0.32 -7.08 3.25
C GLN A 121 -0.97 -7.54 1.94
N THR A 122 -2.12 -8.22 2.04
CA THR A 122 -2.77 -8.85 0.89
C THR A 122 -3.65 -7.89 0.10
N LYS A 123 -4.15 -6.81 0.72
CA LYS A 123 -5.14 -5.88 0.14
C LYS A 123 -6.25 -6.65 -0.59
N PRO A 124 -7.03 -7.48 0.13
CA PRO A 124 -8.00 -8.38 -0.48
C PRO A 124 -9.07 -7.60 -1.25
N THR A 125 -9.60 -8.20 -2.31
CA THR A 125 -10.89 -7.79 -2.89
C THR A 125 -12.04 -8.50 -2.18
N VAL A 126 -11.81 -9.73 -1.71
CA VAL A 126 -12.80 -10.56 -1.01
C VAL A 126 -12.15 -11.25 0.19
N ILE A 127 -12.82 -11.22 1.35
CA ILE A 127 -12.42 -11.94 2.57
C ILE A 127 -13.48 -13.00 2.89
N LEU A 128 -13.06 -14.26 2.90
CA LEU A 128 -13.83 -15.40 3.37
C LEU A 128 -13.53 -15.64 4.85
N ALA A 129 -14.48 -15.34 5.73
CA ALA A 129 -14.30 -15.50 7.17
C ALA A 129 -15.12 -16.69 7.68
N SER A 130 -14.56 -17.48 8.59
CA SER A 130 -15.34 -18.46 9.34
C SER A 130 -16.22 -17.74 10.41
N PRO A 131 -17.29 -18.37 10.90
CA PRO A 131 -18.14 -17.76 11.93
C PRO A 131 -17.39 -17.52 13.25
N ARG A 132 -16.26 -18.19 13.46
CA ARG A 132 -15.41 -18.07 14.68
C ARG A 132 -14.60 -16.78 14.73
N VAL A 133 -14.50 -16.05 13.61
CA VAL A 133 -13.75 -14.79 13.53
C VAL A 133 -14.69 -13.62 13.85
N GLU A 134 -15.08 -13.49 15.12
CA GLU A 134 -16.06 -12.50 15.59
C GLU A 134 -15.65 -11.03 15.30
N TYR A 135 -14.35 -10.76 15.30
CA TYR A 135 -13.76 -9.45 15.00
C TYR A 135 -14.20 -8.87 13.65
N LEU A 136 -14.21 -9.70 12.60
CA LEU A 136 -14.56 -9.25 11.24
C LEU A 136 -16.08 -9.08 11.05
N HIS A 137 -16.90 -9.75 11.88
CA HIS A 137 -18.35 -9.59 11.86
C HIS A 137 -18.77 -8.22 12.41
N GLY A 138 -18.04 -7.67 13.39
CA GLY A 138 -18.27 -6.34 13.96
C GLY A 138 -18.04 -5.21 12.95
N GLN A 139 -16.96 -5.30 12.16
CA GLN A 139 -16.68 -4.35 11.07
C GLN A 139 -17.72 -4.43 9.93
N GLY A 140 -18.27 -5.61 9.66
CA GLY A 140 -19.33 -5.80 8.67
C GLY A 140 -20.72 -5.35 9.12
N ARG A 141 -21.03 -5.36 10.43
CA ARG A 141 -22.31 -4.91 10.99
C ARG A 141 -22.40 -3.41 11.24
N LEU A 142 -21.28 -2.73 11.45
CA LEU A 142 -21.21 -1.26 11.54
C LEU A 142 -21.69 -0.55 10.25
N GLY A 143 -21.78 -1.26 9.12
CA GLY A 143 -22.37 -0.77 7.88
C GLY A 143 -23.85 -1.13 7.66
N LEU A 144 -24.54 -1.73 8.63
CA LEU A 144 -25.95 -2.14 8.46
C LEU A 144 -26.91 -1.52 9.50
N ASP A 145 -26.42 -1.03 10.65
CA ASP A 145 -27.28 -0.58 11.76
C ASP A 145 -27.07 0.90 12.19
N ILE A 146 -26.40 1.74 11.39
CA ILE A 146 -26.30 3.18 11.63
C ILE A 146 -27.03 3.93 10.50
N ASP A 147 -27.93 4.84 10.86
CA ASP A 147 -28.70 5.73 10.00
C ASP A 147 -28.02 6.08 8.66
N GLU A 148 -28.81 6.12 7.58
CA GLU A 148 -28.54 6.30 6.13
C GLU A 148 -27.62 7.49 5.70
N SER A 149 -26.72 7.97 6.55
CA SER A 149 -25.86 9.13 6.31
C SER A 149 -24.35 8.90 6.53
N SER A 150 -23.92 7.71 7.00
CA SER A 150 -22.49 7.41 7.17
C SER A 150 -22.13 5.94 6.90
N ASP A 151 -22.31 5.49 5.66
CA ASP A 151 -21.74 4.21 5.20
C ASP A 151 -20.20 4.29 5.21
N SER A 152 -19.54 3.59 6.13
CA SER A 152 -18.12 3.30 6.01
C SER A 152 -17.92 2.21 4.96
N TYR A 153 -17.72 2.60 3.69
CA TYR A 153 -17.41 1.66 2.60
C TYR A 153 -16.06 0.98 2.89
N LEU A 154 -16.09 -0.28 3.33
CA LEU A 154 -14.89 -1.10 3.40
C LEU A 154 -14.35 -1.33 1.98
N PRO A 155 -13.03 -1.29 1.76
CA PRO A 155 -12.43 -1.45 0.43
C PRO A 155 -12.51 -2.89 -0.10
N TYR A 156 -13.10 -3.82 0.65
CA TYR A 156 -13.19 -5.25 0.35
C TYR A 156 -14.55 -5.82 0.75
N GLN A 157 -14.97 -6.89 0.08
CA GLN A 157 -16.19 -7.61 0.40
C GLN A 157 -15.92 -8.69 1.46
N ILE A 158 -16.63 -8.66 2.59
CA ILE A 158 -16.59 -9.74 3.59
C ILE A 158 -17.71 -10.73 3.31
N ASP A 159 -17.37 -12.01 3.32
CA ASP A 159 -18.28 -13.11 3.02
C ASP A 159 -18.09 -14.24 4.06
N VAL A 160 -19.07 -14.39 4.94
CA VAL A 160 -19.02 -15.35 6.04
C VAL A 160 -19.42 -16.73 5.52
N ARG A 161 -18.51 -17.69 5.63
CA ARG A 161 -18.69 -19.06 5.11
C ARG A 161 -18.87 -20.07 6.23
N PRO A 162 -19.71 -21.11 6.05
CA PRO A 162 -19.92 -22.14 7.08
C PRO A 162 -18.60 -22.81 7.50
N SER A 163 -18.45 -23.12 8.79
CA SER A 163 -17.23 -23.75 9.34
C SER A 163 -16.87 -25.08 8.69
N GLN A 164 -17.83 -25.77 8.07
CA GLN A 164 -17.63 -27.02 7.32
C GLN A 164 -16.73 -26.82 6.09
N GLU A 165 -16.76 -25.63 5.47
CA GLU A 165 -15.91 -25.29 4.32
C GLU A 165 -14.43 -25.14 4.72
N PHE A 166 -14.15 -24.91 6.01
CA PHE A 166 -12.81 -24.78 6.59
C PHE A 166 -12.30 -26.12 7.19
N GLY A 167 -12.83 -27.25 6.72
CA GLY A 167 -12.43 -28.58 7.17
C GLY A 167 -11.10 -29.03 6.56
N HIS A 168 -10.12 -29.43 7.40
CA HIS A 168 -8.78 -29.89 6.98
C HIS A 168 -8.82 -31.07 6.00
N ALA A 169 -9.54 -32.15 6.33
CA ALA A 169 -9.63 -33.34 5.48
C ALA A 169 -10.27 -33.06 4.11
N SER A 170 -11.33 -32.23 4.07
CA SER A 170 -11.96 -31.82 2.82
C SER A 170 -11.03 -30.96 1.96
N ALA A 171 -10.24 -30.08 2.59
CA ALA A 171 -9.28 -29.25 1.91
C ALA A 171 -8.15 -30.07 1.26
N ILE A 172 -7.60 -31.07 1.95
CA ILE A 172 -6.58 -31.97 1.39
C ILE A 172 -7.13 -32.67 0.14
N SER A 173 -8.31 -33.27 0.22
CA SER A 173 -8.93 -33.95 -0.92
C SER A 173 -9.08 -33.01 -2.13
N LYS A 174 -9.54 -31.78 -1.90
CA LYS A 174 -9.68 -30.75 -2.95
C LYS A 174 -8.32 -30.31 -3.52
N LEU A 175 -7.28 -30.18 -2.70
CA LEU A 175 -5.93 -29.82 -3.16
C LEU A 175 -5.32 -30.93 -4.02
N VAL A 176 -5.46 -32.20 -3.62
CA VAL A 176 -4.98 -33.36 -4.41
C VAL A 176 -5.69 -33.45 -5.77
N SER A 177 -6.95 -33.00 -5.84
CA SER A 177 -7.71 -32.95 -7.08
C SER A 177 -7.31 -31.81 -8.03
N LEU A 178 -6.43 -30.89 -7.60
CA LEU A 178 -5.91 -29.87 -8.51
C LEU A 178 -4.84 -30.49 -9.42
N ASP A 179 -5.08 -30.44 -10.73
CA ASP A 179 -4.07 -30.77 -11.75
C ASP A 179 -3.02 -29.65 -11.83
N ILE A 180 -2.16 -29.56 -10.81
CA ILE A 180 -1.00 -28.67 -10.79
C ILE A 180 0.08 -29.38 -11.59
N SER A 181 0.22 -29.04 -12.87
CA SER A 181 1.23 -29.62 -13.77
C SER A 181 2.65 -29.29 -13.29
N SER A 182 3.15 -29.99 -12.27
CA SER A 182 4.54 -29.91 -11.86
C SER A 182 5.35 -30.87 -12.75
N ARG A 183 6.45 -30.39 -13.33
CA ARG A 183 7.39 -31.23 -14.12
C ARG A 183 7.93 -32.44 -13.32
N HIS A 184 7.78 -32.44 -11.99
CA HIS A 184 8.21 -33.52 -11.12
C HIS A 184 7.19 -34.66 -11.00
N GLU A 185 5.88 -34.38 -11.05
CA GLU A 185 4.83 -35.43 -11.06
C GLU A 185 4.84 -36.28 -12.34
N GLU A 186 5.31 -35.70 -13.46
CA GLU A 186 5.51 -36.45 -14.70
C GLU A 186 6.73 -37.39 -14.64
N GLN A 187 7.70 -37.13 -13.74
CA GLN A 187 8.95 -37.89 -13.65
C GLN A 187 8.98 -38.89 -12.49
N ILE A 188 8.31 -38.62 -11.36
CA ILE A 188 8.33 -39.48 -10.16
C ILE A 188 6.90 -39.70 -9.66
N ARG A 189 6.39 -40.92 -9.81
CA ARG A 189 5.11 -41.36 -9.22
C ARG A 189 5.38 -42.18 -7.97
N PHE A 190 4.93 -41.69 -6.82
CA PHE A 190 4.96 -42.46 -5.57
C PHE A 190 3.76 -43.41 -5.54
N LEU A 191 4.01 -44.72 -5.46
CA LEU A 191 2.99 -45.72 -5.14
C LEU A 191 3.21 -46.10 -3.69
N VAL A 192 2.23 -45.84 -2.84
CA VAL A 192 2.27 -46.24 -1.43
C VAL A 192 1.75 -47.68 -1.33
N PRO A 193 2.57 -48.67 -0.92
CA PRO A 193 2.07 -50.01 -0.68
C PRO A 193 1.12 -49.97 0.51
N HIS A 194 -0.10 -50.45 0.32
CA HIS A 194 -1.06 -50.57 1.41
C HIS A 194 -0.49 -51.48 2.50
N ALA A 195 -0.85 -51.23 3.76
CA ALA A 195 -0.46 -52.08 4.89
C ALA A 195 -1.14 -53.45 4.82
N GLY A 196 -0.62 -54.34 3.97
CA GLY A 196 -1.12 -55.69 3.75
C GLY A 196 -0.65 -56.20 2.38
N LEU A 197 0.11 -57.30 2.40
CA LEU A 197 0.53 -58.04 1.21
C LEU A 197 -0.70 -58.47 0.39
N VAL A 198 -1.06 -57.70 -0.64
CA VAL A 198 -1.98 -58.14 -1.69
C VAL A 198 -1.15 -58.43 -2.93
N ASP A 199 -1.36 -59.62 -3.50
CA ASP A 199 -0.70 -60.12 -4.70
C ASP A 199 -0.91 -59.14 -5.87
N ALA A 200 0.14 -58.92 -6.67
CA ALA A 200 0.16 -57.90 -7.72
C ALA A 200 -0.89 -58.13 -8.83
N ASP A 201 -1.45 -59.33 -8.93
CA ASP A 201 -2.45 -59.74 -9.92
C ASP A 201 -3.92 -59.46 -9.50
N HIS A 202 -4.17 -58.90 -8.31
CA HIS A 202 -5.51 -58.60 -7.79
C HIS A 202 -5.70 -57.15 -7.31
N MET A 203 -5.01 -56.18 -7.92
CA MET A 203 -5.24 -54.76 -7.65
C MET A 203 -6.45 -54.24 -8.46
N ASP A 204 -7.59 -54.04 -7.81
CA ASP A 204 -8.77 -53.41 -8.41
C ASP A 204 -8.48 -51.94 -8.79
N THR A 205 -9.08 -51.43 -9.86
CA THR A 205 -8.89 -50.03 -10.33
C THR A 205 -9.17 -48.97 -9.26
N GLU A 206 -10.13 -49.22 -8.35
CA GLU A 206 -10.41 -48.31 -7.23
C GLU A 206 -9.25 -48.27 -6.20
N SER A 207 -8.62 -49.42 -5.93
CA SER A 207 -7.47 -49.48 -5.01
C SER A 207 -6.22 -48.79 -5.57
N LEU A 208 -6.09 -48.77 -6.90
CA LEU A 208 -5.05 -48.03 -7.60
C LEU A 208 -5.25 -46.51 -7.48
N ASP A 209 -6.51 -46.04 -7.54
CA ASP A 209 -6.81 -44.61 -7.36
C ASP A 209 -6.50 -44.12 -5.94
N PHE A 210 -6.80 -44.92 -4.90
CA PHE A 210 -6.44 -44.56 -3.51
C PHE A 210 -4.92 -44.51 -3.29
N THR A 211 -4.15 -45.47 -3.82
CA THR A 211 -2.69 -45.48 -3.70
C THR A 211 -2.03 -44.34 -4.48
N LEU A 212 -2.61 -43.94 -5.63
CA LEU A 212 -2.20 -42.75 -6.38
C LEU A 212 -2.53 -41.46 -5.62
N GLN A 213 -3.67 -41.40 -4.93
CA GLN A 213 -4.05 -40.26 -4.10
C GLN A 213 -3.07 -40.09 -2.92
N GLU A 214 -2.70 -41.18 -2.24
CA GLU A 214 -1.70 -41.19 -1.18
C GLU A 214 -0.31 -40.76 -1.70
N GLY A 215 0.06 -41.22 -2.89
CA GLY A 215 1.29 -40.79 -3.58
C GLY A 215 1.31 -39.28 -3.89
N ARG A 216 0.19 -38.72 -4.35
CA ARG A 216 0.04 -37.27 -4.57
C ARG A 216 0.10 -36.47 -3.27
N ILE A 217 -0.48 -36.99 -2.19
CA ILE A 217 -0.38 -36.36 -0.86
C ILE A 217 1.07 -36.31 -0.40
N LEU A 218 1.83 -37.40 -0.57
CA LEU A 218 3.27 -37.42 -0.27
C LEU A 218 4.06 -36.43 -1.11
N HIS A 219 3.76 -36.34 -2.41
CA HIS A 219 4.39 -35.37 -3.30
C HIS A 219 4.10 -33.93 -2.87
N MET A 220 2.84 -33.60 -2.55
CA MET A 220 2.48 -32.29 -1.99
C MET A 220 3.12 -32.04 -0.62
N GLY A 221 3.25 -33.08 0.22
CA GLY A 221 3.91 -33.01 1.52
C GLY A 221 5.39 -32.62 1.44
N GLY A 222 6.03 -32.74 0.28
CA GLY A 222 7.38 -32.22 0.04
C GLY A 222 7.45 -30.71 -0.20
N SER A 223 6.34 -30.06 -0.56
CA SER A 223 6.28 -28.63 -0.89
C SER A 223 5.37 -27.82 0.06
N ILE A 224 4.46 -28.49 0.76
CA ILE A 224 3.46 -27.89 1.64
C ILE A 224 3.48 -28.65 2.96
N GLU A 225 3.55 -27.92 4.07
CA GLU A 225 3.48 -28.49 5.41
C GLU A 225 2.01 -28.77 5.79
N ILE A 226 1.55 -29.97 5.44
CA ILE A 226 0.15 -30.43 5.60
C ILE A 226 -0.32 -30.42 7.08
N GLN A 227 0.61 -30.36 8.03
CA GLN A 227 0.34 -30.30 9.47
C GLN A 227 -0.33 -29.00 9.91
N ASN A 228 -0.28 -27.93 9.10
CA ASN A 228 -0.94 -26.65 9.38
C ASN A 228 -2.46 -26.77 9.16
N THR A 229 -3.16 -27.32 10.16
CA THR A 229 -4.57 -27.73 10.05
C THR A 229 -5.52 -26.58 9.71
N VAL A 230 -5.31 -25.40 10.28
CA VAL A 230 -6.22 -24.26 10.15
C VAL A 230 -6.05 -23.59 8.79
N THR A 231 -4.80 -23.34 8.39
CA THR A 231 -4.42 -22.77 7.10
C THR A 231 -4.89 -23.61 5.93
N MET A 232 -4.73 -24.93 6.03
CA MET A 232 -5.23 -25.87 5.03
C MET A 232 -6.75 -25.80 4.93
N GLY A 233 -7.46 -25.68 6.05
CA GLY A 233 -8.90 -25.39 6.06
C GLY A 233 -9.27 -24.12 5.27
N CYS A 234 -8.54 -23.02 5.48
CA CYS A 234 -8.71 -21.78 4.71
C CYS A 234 -8.49 -21.97 3.20
N ALA A 235 -7.49 -22.75 2.79
CA ALA A 235 -7.28 -23.09 1.38
C ALA A 235 -8.49 -23.85 0.80
N GLY A 236 -9.05 -24.80 1.55
CA GLY A 236 -10.28 -25.52 1.16
C GLY A 236 -11.48 -24.59 0.94
N ALA A 237 -11.63 -23.56 1.78
CA ALA A 237 -12.69 -22.56 1.62
C ALA A 237 -12.51 -21.75 0.33
N ILE A 238 -11.28 -21.31 0.02
CA ILE A 238 -10.97 -20.62 -1.24
C ILE A 238 -11.29 -21.50 -2.45
N LEU A 239 -10.86 -22.76 -2.44
CA LEU A 239 -11.12 -23.68 -3.56
C LEU A 239 -12.62 -23.86 -3.80
N THR A 240 -13.40 -23.98 -2.73
CA THR A 240 -14.86 -24.09 -2.81
C THR A 240 -15.47 -22.82 -3.40
N HIS A 241 -15.01 -21.65 -2.98
CA HIS A 241 -15.46 -20.37 -3.51
C HIS A 241 -15.12 -20.24 -5.02
N LEU A 242 -13.90 -20.57 -5.42
CA LEU A 242 -13.48 -20.53 -6.83
C LEU A 242 -14.29 -21.50 -7.70
N GLN A 243 -14.54 -22.73 -7.22
CA GLN A 243 -15.38 -23.70 -7.93
C GLN A 243 -16.80 -23.17 -8.18
N ARG A 244 -17.43 -22.53 -7.18
CA ARG A 244 -18.75 -21.90 -7.32
C ARG A 244 -18.74 -20.78 -8.37
N ARG A 245 -17.69 -19.96 -8.37
CA ARG A 245 -17.56 -18.87 -9.35
C ARG A 245 -17.33 -19.37 -10.77
N ARG A 246 -16.58 -20.47 -10.95
CA ARG A 246 -16.44 -21.12 -12.27
C ARG A 246 -17.77 -21.66 -12.77
N ALA A 247 -18.55 -22.34 -11.90
CA ALA A 247 -19.84 -22.90 -12.27
C ALA A 247 -20.87 -21.84 -12.72
N THR A 248 -20.85 -20.65 -12.10
CA THR A 248 -21.76 -19.54 -12.46
C THR A 248 -21.37 -18.80 -13.75
N MET A 249 -20.13 -18.94 -14.22
CA MET A 249 -19.60 -18.26 -15.41
C MET A 249 -19.51 -19.15 -16.68
N SER A 250 -19.87 -20.43 -16.57
CA SER A 250 -19.62 -21.45 -17.61
C SER A 250 -20.64 -21.49 -18.76
N SER A 251 -21.31 -20.38 -19.09
CA SER A 251 -22.28 -20.32 -20.21
C SER A 251 -21.64 -20.19 -21.61
N GLY A 252 -20.31 -20.38 -21.76
CA GLY A 252 -19.63 -20.37 -23.07
C GLY A 252 -18.35 -21.20 -23.06
N ASN A 253 -18.06 -21.91 -24.16
CA ASN A 253 -16.97 -22.89 -24.30
C ASN A 253 -15.53 -22.37 -24.09
N GLY A 254 -15.33 -21.09 -23.75
CA GLY A 254 -14.03 -20.47 -23.46
C GLY A 254 -13.79 -20.04 -22.00
N THR A 255 -14.77 -20.17 -21.10
CA THR A 255 -14.70 -19.61 -19.72
C THR A 255 -14.11 -20.56 -18.66
N ILE A 256 -13.73 -21.79 -19.04
CA ILE A 256 -13.28 -22.86 -18.12
C ILE A 256 -12.00 -22.50 -17.34
N GLU A 257 -11.25 -21.47 -17.75
CA GLU A 257 -9.93 -21.16 -17.18
C GLU A 257 -9.83 -19.89 -16.34
N ILE A 258 -10.94 -19.16 -16.17
CA ILE A 258 -10.97 -18.03 -15.25
C ILE A 258 -10.87 -18.57 -13.82
N PHE A 259 -9.97 -17.99 -13.02
CA PHE A 259 -9.58 -18.47 -11.67
C PHE A 259 -8.74 -19.76 -11.63
N ARG A 260 -8.01 -20.14 -12.69
CA ARG A 260 -7.10 -21.29 -12.66
C ARG A 260 -6.02 -21.13 -11.57
N ILE A 261 -5.70 -22.24 -10.88
CA ILE A 261 -4.55 -22.31 -9.97
C ILE A 261 -3.45 -23.06 -10.71
N ALA A 262 -2.38 -22.36 -11.08
CA ALA A 262 -1.21 -22.90 -11.75
C ALA A 262 -0.17 -23.44 -10.77
N SER A 263 -0.10 -22.88 -9.56
CA SER A 263 0.79 -23.37 -8.49
C SER A 263 0.27 -23.03 -7.10
N VAL A 264 0.65 -23.84 -6.13
CA VAL A 264 0.39 -23.63 -4.70
C VAL A 264 1.73 -23.39 -4.01
N GLU A 265 1.79 -22.38 -3.15
CA GLU A 265 3.02 -21.97 -2.46
C GLU A 265 2.75 -21.79 -0.97
N MET A 266 3.54 -22.46 -0.15
CA MET A 266 3.53 -22.21 1.28
C MET A 266 4.54 -21.11 1.61
N VAL A 267 4.04 -20.02 2.18
CA VAL A 267 4.82 -18.86 2.57
C VAL A 267 4.73 -18.73 4.08
N GLY A 268 5.65 -19.36 4.80
CA GLY A 268 5.77 -19.13 6.23
C GLY A 268 6.19 -17.68 6.51
N LEU A 269 5.69 -17.10 7.60
CA LEU A 269 6.30 -15.90 8.18
C LEU A 269 7.68 -16.18 8.81
N LYS A 270 8.04 -17.46 8.94
CA LYS A 270 9.34 -17.90 9.43
C LYS A 270 10.43 -17.43 8.46
N GLY A 271 11.42 -16.69 8.96
CA GLY A 271 12.45 -16.07 8.11
C GLY A 271 12.14 -14.63 7.68
N THR A 272 11.04 -14.04 8.18
CA THR A 272 10.70 -12.62 7.98
C THR A 272 10.71 -11.85 9.30
N MET A 273 11.09 -10.58 9.25
CA MET A 273 11.03 -9.68 10.40
C MET A 273 9.57 -9.40 10.73
N PHE A 274 9.20 -9.53 12.00
CA PHE A 274 7.88 -9.14 12.46
C PHE A 274 7.79 -7.63 12.65
N VAL A 275 6.86 -7.01 11.92
CA VAL A 275 6.48 -5.60 12.07
C VAL A 275 4.96 -5.53 12.00
N ASN A 276 4.32 -5.07 13.08
CA ASN A 276 2.86 -4.96 13.10
C ASN A 276 2.36 -3.79 12.23
N SER A 277 1.08 -3.83 11.85
CA SER A 277 0.45 -2.81 10.99
C SER A 277 0.62 -1.38 11.54
N ARG A 278 0.44 -1.19 12.85
CA ARG A 278 0.63 0.12 13.51
C ARG A 278 2.06 0.64 13.42
N THR A 279 3.07 -0.22 13.51
CA THR A 279 4.48 0.14 13.35
C THR A 279 4.78 0.50 11.90
N LEU A 280 4.24 -0.24 10.93
CA LEU A 280 4.36 0.10 9.49
C LEU A 280 3.82 1.50 9.20
N LEU A 281 2.65 1.84 9.74
CA LEU A 281 2.03 3.16 9.61
C LEU A 281 2.81 4.24 10.37
N SER A 282 3.22 3.96 11.61
CA SER A 282 3.95 4.92 12.47
C SER A 282 5.33 5.28 11.92
N LEU A 283 6.00 4.33 11.27
CA LEU A 283 7.25 4.53 10.54
C LEU A 283 7.04 5.07 9.11
N GLN A 284 5.79 5.25 8.69
CA GLN A 284 5.41 5.66 7.33
C GLN A 284 6.09 4.82 6.24
N ILE A 285 6.22 3.51 6.50
CA ILE A 285 6.80 2.58 5.55
C ILE A 285 5.90 2.47 4.31
N MET A 286 4.60 2.40 4.55
CA MET A 286 3.56 2.37 3.53
C MET A 286 2.45 3.33 3.94
N GLU A 287 1.93 4.11 3.00
CA GLU A 287 0.84 5.05 3.25
C GLU A 287 -0.12 5.04 2.05
N SER A 288 -1.38 4.77 2.31
CA SER A 288 -2.43 4.83 1.29
C SER A 288 -3.24 6.11 1.48
N GLU A 289 -3.01 7.12 0.63
CA GLU A 289 -3.83 8.33 0.61
C GLU A 289 -5.16 7.99 -0.06
N SER A 290 -6.26 8.07 0.68
CA SER A 290 -7.60 7.90 0.12
C SER A 290 -7.95 9.08 -0.79
N HIS A 291 -8.67 8.79 -1.88
CA HIS A 291 -9.11 9.84 -2.80
C HIS A 291 -10.07 10.80 -2.05
N PRO A 292 -9.98 12.14 -2.22
CA PRO A 292 -10.80 13.11 -1.48
C PRO A 292 -12.31 12.94 -1.65
N CYS A 293 -12.73 12.35 -2.77
CA CYS A 293 -14.13 12.05 -3.06
C CYS A 293 -14.50 10.65 -2.56
N MET A 294 -15.36 10.58 -1.53
CA MET A 294 -15.84 9.32 -0.90
C MET A 294 -16.57 8.37 -1.86
N ILE A 295 -17.22 8.88 -2.92
CA ILE A 295 -17.91 8.06 -3.94
C ILE A 295 -16.93 7.17 -4.73
N ASN A 296 -15.66 7.58 -4.83
CA ASN A 296 -14.61 6.81 -5.49
C ASN A 296 -13.83 5.94 -4.49
N GLN A 297 -14.40 5.57 -3.34
CA GLN A 297 -13.79 4.70 -2.32
C GLN A 297 -14.48 3.32 -2.16
N GLY A 298 -15.49 2.99 -2.98
CA GLY A 298 -16.19 1.68 -2.94
C GLY A 298 -15.34 0.45 -3.33
N SER A 299 -15.95 -0.74 -3.29
CA SER A 299 -15.28 -2.04 -3.51
C SER A 299 -14.89 -2.36 -4.97
N GLY A 300 -15.12 -1.44 -5.92
CA GLY A 300 -14.72 -1.57 -7.32
C GLY A 300 -13.27 -1.14 -7.59
N THR A 301 -12.64 -1.66 -8.64
CA THR A 301 -11.25 -1.30 -9.00
C THR A 301 -11.10 0.18 -9.40
N LYS A 302 -12.13 0.81 -9.98
CA LYS A 302 -12.15 2.26 -10.27
C LYS A 302 -12.26 3.13 -9.01
N SER A 303 -12.63 2.54 -7.89
CA SER A 303 -12.68 3.17 -6.56
C SER A 303 -11.53 2.75 -5.63
N SER A 304 -10.52 2.05 -6.16
CA SER A 304 -9.30 1.69 -5.44
C SER A 304 -8.12 2.65 -5.66
N SER A 305 -8.39 3.90 -6.07
CA SER A 305 -7.36 4.93 -6.26
C SER A 305 -6.86 5.51 -4.92
N ALA A 306 -6.57 4.64 -3.95
CA ALA A 306 -5.69 5.04 -2.88
C ALA A 306 -4.26 5.03 -3.43
N LYS A 307 -3.77 6.20 -3.86
CA LYS A 307 -2.40 6.33 -4.34
C LYS A 307 -1.46 6.23 -3.15
N GLU A 308 -0.26 5.69 -3.39
CA GLU A 308 0.77 5.70 -2.37
C GLU A 308 1.12 7.17 -2.06
N GLY A 309 1.01 7.54 -0.78
CA GLY A 309 1.35 8.88 -0.27
C GLY A 309 2.86 9.05 -0.07
N LEU A 310 3.26 10.03 0.75
CA LEU A 310 4.66 10.23 1.13
C LEU A 310 5.13 9.13 2.10
N SER A 311 5.50 7.97 1.58
CA SER A 311 5.99 6.83 2.34
C SER A 311 7.40 6.39 1.95
N VAL A 312 8.07 5.61 2.81
CA VAL A 312 9.38 5.04 2.50
C VAL A 312 9.28 4.15 1.27
N PHE A 313 8.25 3.32 1.13
CA PHE A 313 8.02 2.53 -0.08
C PHE A 313 7.83 3.43 -1.31
N GLY A 314 7.06 4.52 -1.20
CA GLY A 314 6.85 5.49 -2.28
C GLY A 314 8.15 6.10 -2.81
N LEU A 315 9.15 6.33 -1.94
CA LEU A 315 10.48 6.81 -2.35
C LEU A 315 11.21 5.86 -3.30
N PHE A 316 10.98 4.54 -3.16
CA PHE A 316 11.62 3.49 -3.95
C PHE A 316 10.75 3.04 -5.14
N GLN A 317 9.43 2.96 -4.95
CA GLN A 317 8.47 2.50 -5.95
C GLN A 317 8.56 3.26 -7.28
N ARG A 318 8.87 4.57 -7.22
CA ARG A 318 9.03 5.41 -8.41
C ARG A 318 10.17 4.98 -9.35
N PHE A 319 11.12 4.17 -8.86
CA PHE A 319 12.24 3.65 -9.65
C PHE A 319 11.99 2.24 -10.20
N ALA A 320 10.92 1.56 -9.79
CA ALA A 320 10.48 0.30 -10.39
C ALA A 320 9.53 0.62 -11.55
N PHE A 321 9.82 0.10 -12.74
CA PHE A 321 9.06 0.45 -13.96
C PHE A 321 8.02 -0.61 -14.33
N THR A 322 8.37 -1.89 -14.17
CA THR A 322 7.52 -3.02 -14.52
C THR A 322 6.44 -3.24 -13.45
N PRO A 323 5.22 -3.68 -13.83
CA PRO A 323 4.19 -4.03 -12.85
C PRO A 323 4.63 -5.12 -11.85
N GLN A 324 5.39 -6.11 -12.33
CA GLN A 324 5.91 -7.21 -11.52
C GLN A 324 7.00 -6.72 -10.56
N GLY A 325 7.90 -5.84 -11.01
CA GLY A 325 8.93 -5.25 -10.18
C GLY A 325 8.36 -4.37 -9.07
N LYS A 326 7.34 -3.56 -9.37
CA LYS A 326 6.60 -2.79 -8.34
C LYS A 326 5.96 -3.69 -7.29
N ASN A 327 5.30 -4.76 -7.74
CA ASN A 327 4.67 -5.73 -6.85
C ASN A 327 5.68 -6.46 -5.96
N LEU A 328 6.78 -6.92 -6.54
CA LEU A 328 7.81 -7.64 -5.80
C LEU A 328 8.58 -6.72 -4.84
N LEU A 329 8.88 -5.49 -5.24
CA LEU A 329 9.44 -4.48 -4.35
C LEU A 329 8.52 -4.23 -3.16
N LYS A 330 7.21 -4.11 -3.40
CA LYS A 330 6.21 -3.98 -2.33
C LYS A 330 6.24 -5.18 -1.38
N GLN A 331 6.40 -6.40 -1.90
CA GLN A 331 6.56 -7.60 -1.07
C GLN A 331 7.84 -7.54 -0.22
N TYR A 332 8.95 -7.03 -0.74
CA TYR A 332 10.19 -6.88 0.05
C TYR A 332 10.03 -5.92 1.21
N PHE A 333 9.31 -4.80 1.00
CA PHE A 333 8.94 -3.90 2.10
C PHE A 333 8.01 -4.61 3.08
N LEU A 334 6.89 -5.19 2.64
CA LEU A 334 5.94 -5.85 3.55
C LEU A 334 6.55 -7.02 4.35
N ARG A 335 7.62 -7.65 3.85
CA ARG A 335 8.26 -8.83 4.44
C ARG A 335 9.79 -8.72 4.40
N PRO A 336 10.41 -7.91 5.29
CA PRO A 336 11.87 -7.86 5.41
C PRO A 336 12.39 -9.24 5.81
N SER A 337 13.55 -9.64 5.30
CA SER A 337 14.10 -10.97 5.59
C SER A 337 14.88 -10.98 6.90
N THR A 338 14.97 -12.14 7.55
CA THR A 338 15.95 -12.40 8.62
C THR A 338 17.08 -13.31 8.15
N ASP A 339 17.05 -13.80 6.90
CA ASP A 339 18.14 -14.59 6.31
C ASP A 339 19.25 -13.66 5.81
N MET A 340 20.40 -13.76 6.47
CA MET A 340 21.61 -13.02 6.14
C MET A 340 22.04 -13.18 4.68
N LYS A 341 21.88 -14.38 4.10
CA LYS A 341 22.30 -14.65 2.72
C LYS A 341 21.46 -13.85 1.73
N VAL A 342 20.13 -13.88 1.89
CA VAL A 342 19.20 -13.15 1.02
C VAL A 342 19.44 -11.64 1.09
N ILE A 343 19.65 -11.11 2.30
CA ILE A 343 19.97 -9.69 2.52
C ILE A 343 21.29 -9.32 1.82
N CYS A 344 22.35 -10.10 2.06
CA CYS A 344 23.67 -9.84 1.49
C CYS A 344 23.72 -10.00 -0.04
N GLU A 345 22.93 -10.90 -0.61
CA GLU A 345 22.80 -11.05 -2.05
C GLU A 345 22.24 -9.77 -2.68
N ARG A 346 21.16 -9.20 -2.12
CA ARG A 346 20.57 -7.93 -2.56
C ARG A 346 21.57 -6.77 -2.42
N HIS A 347 22.25 -6.67 -1.27
CA HIS A 347 23.30 -5.65 -1.07
C HIS A 347 24.44 -5.78 -2.09
N SER A 348 24.83 -7.01 -2.43
CA SER A 348 25.89 -7.27 -3.40
C SER A 348 25.45 -6.91 -4.82
N PHE A 349 24.19 -7.22 -5.17
CA PHE A 349 23.59 -6.82 -6.44
C PHE A 349 23.59 -5.30 -6.59
N ILE A 350 23.08 -4.56 -5.59
CA ILE A 350 23.09 -3.09 -5.57
C ILE A 350 24.51 -2.56 -5.72
N SER A 351 25.47 -3.12 -4.98
CA SER A 351 26.88 -2.71 -5.02
C SER A 351 27.51 -2.84 -6.41
N VAL A 352 27.16 -3.88 -7.18
CA VAL A 352 27.69 -4.09 -8.53
C VAL A 352 27.13 -3.03 -9.49
N TYR A 353 25.83 -2.77 -9.47
CA TYR A 353 25.19 -1.83 -10.39
C TYR A 353 25.47 -0.36 -10.05
N LEU A 354 25.85 -0.04 -8.81
CA LEU A 354 26.30 1.30 -8.41
C LEU A 354 27.74 1.63 -8.81
N ARG A 355 28.52 0.66 -9.34
CA ARG A 355 29.89 0.93 -9.81
C ARG A 355 29.85 1.88 -11.01
N PRO A 356 30.75 2.89 -11.08
CA PRO A 356 30.83 3.81 -12.21
C PRO A 356 30.95 3.12 -13.57
N ASP A 357 31.71 2.03 -13.64
CA ASP A 357 31.94 1.25 -14.87
C ASP A 357 30.64 0.64 -15.44
N ASN A 358 29.64 0.40 -14.58
CA ASN A 358 28.37 -0.23 -14.95
C ASN A 358 27.26 0.79 -15.25
N PHE A 359 27.54 2.10 -15.17
CA PHE A 359 26.53 3.15 -15.35
C PHE A 359 25.82 3.08 -16.70
N ASN A 360 26.55 2.80 -17.79
CA ASN A 360 25.97 2.69 -19.13
C ASN A 360 25.04 1.47 -19.26
N ALA A 361 25.50 0.32 -18.78
CA ALA A 361 24.70 -0.92 -18.75
C ALA A 361 23.43 -0.73 -17.91
N LEU A 362 23.55 -0.14 -16.72
CA LEU A 362 22.42 0.18 -15.85
C LEU A 362 21.39 1.07 -16.56
N ASN A 363 21.82 2.16 -17.20
CA ASN A 363 20.93 3.05 -17.91
C ASN A 363 20.23 2.37 -19.10
N LYS A 364 20.92 1.48 -19.81
CA LYS A 364 20.33 0.68 -20.90
C LYS A 364 19.23 -0.24 -20.36
N ILE A 365 19.51 -0.99 -19.28
CA ILE A 365 18.52 -1.86 -18.62
C ILE A 365 17.31 -1.04 -18.16
N VAL A 366 17.52 0.07 -17.45
CA VAL A 366 16.45 0.94 -16.94
C VAL A 366 15.58 1.50 -18.07
N LYS A 367 16.17 1.91 -19.19
CA LYS A 367 15.41 2.37 -20.37
C LYS A 367 14.55 1.25 -20.94
N SER A 368 15.11 0.05 -21.12
CA SER A 368 14.38 -1.08 -21.68
C SER A 368 13.26 -1.58 -20.76
N LEU A 369 13.47 -1.61 -19.44
CA LEU A 369 12.45 -2.02 -18.46
C LEU A 369 11.18 -1.17 -18.49
N LYS A 370 11.24 0.10 -18.91
CA LYS A 370 10.05 0.97 -19.07
C LYS A 370 9.04 0.45 -20.09
N HIS A 371 9.50 -0.36 -21.03
CA HIS A 371 8.67 -0.92 -22.10
C HIS A 371 8.23 -2.36 -21.83
N ILE A 372 8.73 -2.99 -20.76
CA ILE A 372 8.37 -4.36 -20.37
C ILE A 372 7.03 -4.34 -19.61
N LYS A 373 6.04 -5.05 -20.15
CA LYS A 373 4.73 -5.27 -19.52
C LYS A 373 4.62 -6.68 -18.92
N ASN A 374 3.51 -6.94 -18.24
CA ASN A 374 3.23 -8.27 -17.69
C ASN A 374 2.72 -9.23 -18.76
N LEU A 375 3.56 -10.18 -19.15
CA LEU A 375 3.23 -11.15 -20.18
C LEU A 375 2.19 -12.18 -19.76
N ARG A 376 1.94 -12.41 -18.46
CA ARG A 376 0.89 -13.35 -18.03
C ARG A 376 -0.48 -12.93 -18.55
N TYR A 377 -0.81 -11.64 -18.43
CA TYR A 377 -2.05 -11.07 -18.98
C TYR A 377 -2.07 -11.15 -20.52
N VAL A 378 -0.95 -10.84 -21.16
CA VAL A 378 -0.81 -10.91 -22.62
C VAL A 378 -1.03 -12.33 -23.14
N MET A 379 -0.52 -13.36 -22.45
CA MET A 379 -0.70 -14.77 -22.80
C MET A 379 -2.15 -15.23 -22.62
N ILE A 380 -2.85 -14.74 -21.59
CA ILE A 380 -4.28 -15.04 -21.39
C ILE A 380 -5.09 -14.46 -22.55
N ASN A 381 -4.84 -13.20 -22.92
CA ASN A 381 -5.54 -12.55 -24.04
C ASN A 381 -5.19 -13.20 -25.39
N LEU A 382 -3.95 -13.61 -25.58
CA LEU A 382 -3.55 -14.36 -26.78
C LEU A 382 -4.29 -15.69 -26.89
N ARG A 383 -4.55 -16.37 -25.76
CA ARG A 383 -5.25 -17.66 -25.72
C ARG A 383 -6.75 -17.56 -25.94
N LYS A 384 -7.39 -16.49 -25.46
CA LYS A 384 -8.84 -16.26 -25.64
C LYS A 384 -9.23 -16.09 -27.12
N GLY A 385 -8.26 -16.01 -28.02
CA GLY A 385 -8.46 -15.55 -29.38
C GLY A 385 -8.47 -14.03 -29.36
N ILE A 386 -7.81 -13.42 -30.32
CA ILE A 386 -7.80 -11.96 -30.48
C ILE A 386 -9.18 -11.57 -30.99
N SER A 387 -10.16 -11.51 -30.09
CA SER A 387 -11.45 -10.88 -30.36
C SER A 387 -11.25 -9.37 -30.41
N THR A 388 -10.57 -8.89 -31.45
CA THR A 388 -10.67 -7.51 -31.93
C THR A 388 -11.92 -7.32 -32.80
N GLY A 389 -12.87 -8.25 -32.76
CA GLY A 389 -14.20 -8.11 -33.35
C GLY A 389 -15.23 -7.89 -32.25
N SER A 390 -15.79 -6.68 -32.20
CA SER A 390 -16.86 -6.25 -31.29
C SER A 390 -16.46 -5.93 -29.85
N GLY A 391 -15.85 -4.76 -29.69
CA GLY A 391 -15.72 -4.08 -28.40
C GLY A 391 -14.71 -2.98 -28.54
N LYS A 392 -15.12 -1.71 -28.42
CA LYS A 392 -14.16 -0.62 -28.25
C LYS A 392 -13.45 -0.88 -26.92
N ILE A 393 -12.34 -1.61 -26.94
CA ILE A 393 -11.40 -1.73 -25.83
C ILE A 393 -10.79 -0.34 -25.65
N THR A 394 -11.51 0.50 -24.91
CA THR A 394 -11.08 1.83 -24.49
C THR A 394 -10.01 1.66 -23.42
N GLY A 395 -8.78 1.34 -23.84
CA GLY A 395 -7.65 1.27 -22.89
C GLY A 395 -6.32 0.77 -23.45
N PHE A 396 -6.30 -0.06 -24.49
CA PHE A 396 -5.05 -0.57 -25.05
C PHE A 396 -4.70 0.17 -26.34
N LYS A 397 -3.98 1.30 -26.21
CA LYS A 397 -3.27 1.95 -27.34
C LYS A 397 -2.17 1.05 -27.97
N THR A 398 -2.00 -0.19 -27.51
CA THR A 398 -1.00 -1.12 -28.05
C THR A 398 -1.62 -2.51 -28.10
N THR A 399 -1.67 -3.11 -29.29
CA THR A 399 -2.16 -4.48 -29.51
C THR A 399 -1.34 -5.51 -28.70
N VAL A 400 -1.92 -6.70 -28.47
CA VAL A 400 -1.23 -7.86 -27.86
C VAL A 400 0.09 -8.14 -28.58
N TRP A 401 0.05 -8.10 -29.92
CA TRP A 401 1.21 -8.29 -30.79
C TRP A 401 2.29 -7.23 -30.62
N ALA A 402 1.91 -5.95 -30.57
CA ALA A 402 2.85 -4.86 -30.33
C ALA A 402 3.56 -5.01 -28.97
N THR A 403 2.83 -5.47 -27.95
CA THR A 403 3.39 -5.72 -26.61
C THR A 403 4.39 -6.88 -26.62
N LEU A 404 4.08 -7.98 -27.32
CA LEU A 404 4.99 -9.12 -27.45
C LEU A 404 6.25 -8.79 -28.25
N LEU A 405 6.09 -8.03 -29.34
CA LEU A 405 7.21 -7.57 -30.15
C LEU A 405 8.13 -6.64 -29.35
N ALA A 406 7.56 -5.68 -28.62
CA ALA A 406 8.31 -4.81 -27.72
C ALA A 406 9.05 -5.64 -26.65
N PHE A 407 8.38 -6.62 -26.03
CA PHE A 407 9.02 -7.48 -25.05
C PHE A 407 10.22 -8.24 -25.62
N ALA A 408 10.07 -8.82 -26.83
CA ALA A 408 11.17 -9.52 -27.49
C ALA A 408 12.37 -8.59 -27.75
N PHE A 409 12.12 -7.40 -28.29
CA PHE A 409 13.16 -6.41 -28.57
C PHE A 409 13.87 -5.92 -27.30
N TYR A 410 13.10 -5.40 -26.33
CA TYR A 410 13.67 -4.86 -25.10
C TYR A 410 14.24 -5.94 -24.18
N GLY A 411 13.74 -7.18 -24.24
CA GLY A 411 14.31 -8.32 -23.53
C GLY A 411 15.71 -8.67 -24.04
N ILE A 412 15.96 -8.59 -25.35
CA ILE A 412 17.30 -8.75 -25.94
C ILE A 412 18.22 -7.61 -25.49
N ASP A 413 17.74 -6.36 -25.53
CA ASP A 413 18.52 -5.21 -25.05
C ASP A 413 18.94 -5.35 -23.58
N ILE A 414 18.04 -5.84 -22.73
CA ILE A 414 18.32 -6.13 -21.31
C ILE A 414 19.39 -7.23 -21.22
N HIS A 415 19.23 -8.34 -21.94
CA HIS A 415 20.20 -9.43 -21.95
C HIS A 415 21.61 -8.96 -22.37
N ASP A 416 21.71 -8.12 -23.39
CA ASP A 416 23.00 -7.60 -23.85
C ASP A 416 23.63 -6.64 -22.84
N ALA A 417 22.82 -5.76 -22.24
CA ALA A 417 23.28 -4.87 -21.17
C ALA A 417 23.71 -5.65 -19.91
N LEU A 418 23.05 -6.77 -19.60
CA LEU A 418 23.48 -7.67 -18.54
C LEU A 418 24.86 -8.26 -18.87
N LYS A 419 25.10 -8.72 -20.10
CA LYS A 419 26.43 -9.23 -20.51
C LYS A 419 27.54 -8.19 -20.42
N GLU A 420 27.24 -6.92 -20.70
CA GLU A 420 28.19 -5.80 -20.59
C GLU A 420 28.51 -5.42 -19.12
N THR A 421 27.75 -5.93 -18.15
CA THR A 421 27.91 -5.58 -16.73
C THR A 421 29.14 -6.24 -16.12
N SER A 422 30.10 -5.43 -15.68
CA SER A 422 31.32 -5.89 -15.01
C SER A 422 31.03 -6.36 -13.58
N GLY A 423 31.46 -7.58 -13.25
CA GLY A 423 31.24 -8.18 -11.93
C GLY A 423 29.86 -8.82 -11.73
N GLY A 424 29.02 -8.90 -12.76
CA GLY A 424 27.71 -9.55 -12.69
C GLY A 424 27.77 -11.07 -12.53
N ALA A 425 28.88 -11.71 -12.95
CA ALA A 425 29.04 -13.17 -12.93
C ALA A 425 28.95 -13.79 -11.52
N GLY A 426 29.24 -13.03 -10.46
CA GLY A 426 29.14 -13.51 -9.07
C GLY A 426 27.74 -13.45 -8.46
N LEU A 427 26.75 -12.90 -9.19
CA LEU A 427 25.39 -12.68 -8.68
C LEU A 427 24.43 -13.74 -9.23
N GLU A 428 23.72 -14.46 -8.35
CA GLU A 428 22.81 -15.53 -8.76
C GLU A 428 21.63 -14.99 -9.58
N LEU A 429 20.99 -13.91 -9.14
CA LEU A 429 19.92 -13.24 -9.89
C LEU A 429 20.37 -12.80 -11.29
N HIS A 430 21.61 -12.32 -11.44
CA HIS A 430 22.17 -11.93 -12.73
C HIS A 430 22.32 -13.12 -13.68
N GLN A 431 22.85 -14.24 -13.19
CA GLN A 431 22.98 -15.46 -13.98
C GLN A 431 21.61 -16.04 -14.35
N LYS A 432 20.64 -16.02 -13.42
CA LYS A 432 19.25 -16.42 -13.69
C LYS A 432 18.64 -15.56 -14.78
N ALA A 433 18.82 -14.24 -14.73
CA ALA A 433 18.34 -13.31 -15.76
C ALA A 433 18.94 -13.60 -17.14
N LEU A 434 20.25 -13.86 -17.23
CA LEU A 434 20.90 -14.23 -18.50
C LEU A 434 20.38 -15.55 -19.08
N ARG A 435 20.04 -16.54 -18.24
CA ARG A 435 19.49 -17.82 -18.70
C ARG A 435 18.03 -17.70 -19.15
N ALA A 436 17.23 -16.95 -18.41
CA ALA A 436 15.80 -16.78 -18.71
C ALA A 436 15.54 -15.85 -19.90
N LEU A 437 16.37 -14.80 -20.08
CA LEU A 437 16.32 -13.89 -21.24
C LEU A 437 17.16 -14.43 -22.39
N GLU A 438 16.90 -15.67 -22.84
CA GLU A 438 17.64 -16.26 -23.95
C GLU A 438 17.35 -15.50 -25.25
N ALA A 439 18.33 -14.71 -25.71
CA ALA A 439 18.18 -13.82 -26.86
C ALA A 439 17.73 -14.54 -28.14
N ALA A 440 18.18 -15.78 -28.36
CA ALA A 440 17.81 -16.56 -29.54
C ALA A 440 16.29 -16.87 -29.60
N GLN A 441 15.70 -17.24 -28.46
CA GLN A 441 14.27 -17.54 -28.39
C GLN A 441 13.41 -16.28 -28.50
N LEU A 442 13.82 -15.20 -27.82
CA LEU A 442 13.14 -13.90 -27.94
C LEU A 442 13.19 -13.38 -29.38
N TYR A 443 14.34 -13.49 -30.05
CA TYR A 443 14.49 -13.11 -31.45
C TYR A 443 13.57 -13.91 -32.37
N LEU A 444 13.47 -15.23 -32.17
CA LEU A 444 12.58 -16.08 -32.97
C LEU A 444 11.11 -15.67 -32.81
N VAL A 445 10.64 -15.43 -31.58
CA VAL A 445 9.28 -14.97 -31.32
C VAL A 445 9.03 -13.59 -31.95
N GLY A 446 9.95 -12.64 -31.74
CA GLY A 446 9.85 -11.30 -32.32
C GLY A 446 9.80 -11.35 -33.85
N ARG A 447 10.63 -12.17 -34.48
CA ARG A 447 10.67 -12.37 -35.93
C ARG A 447 9.37 -12.96 -36.47
N MET A 448 8.82 -14.00 -35.85
CA MET A 448 7.54 -14.60 -36.27
C MET A 448 6.41 -13.56 -36.28
N ILE A 449 6.35 -12.72 -35.25
CA ILE A 449 5.34 -11.66 -35.15
C ILE A 449 5.59 -10.57 -36.20
N GLN A 450 6.83 -10.12 -36.35
CA GLN A 450 7.20 -9.06 -37.28
C GLN A 450 7.02 -9.47 -38.75
N GLU A 451 7.22 -10.74 -39.09
CA GLU A 451 7.01 -11.24 -40.45
C GLU A 451 5.53 -11.33 -40.81
N ILE A 452 4.64 -11.62 -39.85
CA ILE A 452 3.23 -11.91 -40.11
C ILE A 452 2.31 -10.70 -39.87
N VAL A 453 2.53 -9.95 -38.78
CA VAL A 453 1.60 -8.89 -38.34
C VAL A 453 2.08 -7.52 -38.79
N ASP A 454 1.17 -6.75 -39.38
CA ASP A 454 1.37 -5.34 -39.70
C ASP A 454 0.92 -4.49 -38.50
N ILE A 455 1.86 -4.08 -37.65
CA ILE A 455 1.56 -3.39 -36.39
C ILE A 455 0.94 -2.02 -36.62
N ASP A 456 1.43 -1.27 -37.61
CA ASP A 456 0.99 0.09 -37.90
C ASP A 456 -0.45 0.07 -38.44
N SER A 457 -0.71 -0.79 -39.45
CA SER A 457 -2.06 -0.97 -40.00
C SER A 457 -3.03 -1.54 -38.96
N SER A 458 -2.53 -2.37 -38.03
CA SER A 458 -3.36 -2.92 -36.95
C SER A 458 -3.82 -1.87 -35.95
N GLU A 459 -2.97 -0.88 -35.65
CA GLU A 459 -3.33 0.24 -34.77
C GLU A 459 -4.35 1.16 -35.44
N GLU A 460 -4.17 1.48 -36.73
CA GLU A 460 -5.08 2.33 -37.50
C GLU A 460 -6.48 1.71 -37.66
N GLN A 461 -6.55 0.41 -37.93
CA GLN A 461 -7.82 -0.29 -38.17
C GLN A 461 -8.45 -0.85 -36.89
N GLY A 462 -7.75 -0.78 -35.74
CA GLY A 462 -8.25 -1.29 -34.46
C GLY A 462 -8.44 -2.82 -34.41
N ARG A 463 -7.77 -3.56 -35.30
CA ARG A 463 -7.85 -5.02 -35.44
C ARG A 463 -6.50 -5.58 -35.87
N THR A 464 -6.26 -6.87 -35.72
CA THR A 464 -5.01 -7.45 -36.24
C THR A 464 -5.06 -7.51 -37.77
N VAL A 465 -4.06 -6.93 -38.42
CA VAL A 465 -3.88 -6.91 -39.87
C VAL A 465 -2.66 -7.73 -40.24
N VAL A 466 -2.82 -8.62 -41.22
CA VAL A 466 -1.74 -9.47 -41.74
C VAL A 466 -0.99 -8.74 -42.85
N LYS A 467 0.35 -8.86 -42.87
CA LYS A 467 1.21 -8.23 -43.89
C LYS A 467 0.93 -8.76 -45.30
N PRO A 468 1.08 -7.91 -46.33
CA PRO A 468 0.90 -8.32 -47.72
C PRO A 468 1.99 -9.32 -48.16
N GLY A 469 1.64 -10.22 -49.08
CA GLY A 469 2.58 -11.19 -49.67
C GLY A 469 2.72 -12.51 -48.92
N LEU A 470 1.96 -12.71 -47.83
CA LEU A 470 1.98 -13.95 -47.04
C LEU A 470 0.94 -14.97 -47.52
N ASP A 471 -0.24 -14.50 -47.91
CA ASP A 471 -1.35 -15.33 -48.36
C ASP A 471 -1.95 -14.73 -49.64
N ARG A 472 -1.80 -15.46 -50.75
CA ARG A 472 -2.21 -14.95 -52.07
C ARG A 472 -3.71 -14.72 -52.20
N GLU A 473 -4.52 -15.53 -51.52
CA GLU A 473 -5.97 -15.39 -51.53
C GLU A 473 -6.39 -14.15 -50.73
N LEU A 474 -5.79 -13.93 -49.55
CA LEU A 474 -5.99 -12.71 -48.76
C LEU A 474 -5.59 -11.46 -49.53
N ASP A 475 -4.42 -11.47 -50.16
CA ASP A 475 -3.94 -10.33 -50.95
C ASP A 475 -4.92 -10.00 -52.09
N LYS A 476 -5.39 -11.02 -52.82
CA LYS A 476 -6.38 -10.85 -53.88
C LYS A 476 -7.71 -10.28 -53.37
N MET A 477 -8.17 -10.72 -52.20
CA MET A 477 -9.38 -10.18 -51.57
C MET A 477 -9.19 -8.71 -51.15
N LYS A 478 -8.04 -8.36 -50.56
CA LYS A 478 -7.67 -6.98 -50.20
C LYS A 478 -7.60 -6.07 -51.43
N ASP A 479 -6.94 -6.51 -52.51
CA ASP A 479 -6.88 -5.77 -53.78
C ASP A 479 -8.29 -5.52 -54.36
N THR A 480 -9.16 -6.53 -54.29
CA THR A 480 -10.55 -6.41 -54.74
C THR A 480 -11.34 -5.41 -53.87
N TYR A 481 -11.11 -5.43 -52.56
CA TYR A 481 -11.73 -4.51 -51.61
C TYR A 481 -11.26 -3.06 -51.80
N ASP A 482 -9.97 -2.83 -52.01
CA ASP A 482 -9.42 -1.50 -52.28
C ASP A 482 -9.94 -0.92 -53.60
N GLY A 483 -10.10 -1.79 -54.61
CA GLY A 483 -10.71 -1.46 -55.90
C GLY A 483 -12.20 -1.14 -55.84
N LEU A 484 -12.90 -1.55 -54.77
CA LEU A 484 -14.36 -1.47 -54.64
C LEU A 484 -14.86 -0.04 -54.72
N SER A 485 -14.15 0.91 -54.11
CA SER A 485 -14.53 2.34 -54.12
C SER A 485 -14.65 2.90 -55.55
N SER A 486 -13.81 2.43 -56.48
CA SER A 486 -13.84 2.85 -57.88
C SER A 486 -14.99 2.20 -58.65
N LEU A 487 -15.32 0.94 -58.32
CA LEU A 487 -16.44 0.21 -58.89
C LEU A 487 -17.77 0.84 -58.46
N LEU A 488 -17.94 1.09 -57.16
CA LEU A 488 -19.18 1.69 -56.61
C LEU A 488 -19.45 3.07 -57.20
N LYS A 489 -18.41 3.88 -57.43
CA LYS A 489 -18.54 5.18 -58.11
C LYS A 489 -19.03 5.04 -59.56
N LYS A 490 -18.51 4.06 -60.32
CA LYS A 490 -18.96 3.81 -61.70
C LYS A 490 -20.42 3.37 -61.73
N VAL A 491 -20.80 2.45 -60.85
CA VAL A 491 -22.18 1.96 -60.73
C VAL A 491 -23.12 3.10 -60.29
N ALA A 492 -22.69 3.97 -59.37
CA ALA A 492 -23.46 5.16 -58.98
C ALA A 492 -23.73 6.10 -60.16
N ILE A 493 -22.73 6.33 -61.02
CA ILE A 493 -22.88 7.16 -62.24
C ILE A 493 -23.86 6.50 -63.22
N GLU A 494 -23.81 5.19 -63.38
CA GLU A 494 -24.75 4.45 -64.25
C GLU A 494 -26.19 4.46 -63.71
N ILE A 495 -26.37 4.36 -62.39
CA ILE A 495 -27.67 4.51 -61.74
C ILE A 495 -28.18 5.94 -61.91
N ALA A 496 -27.34 6.96 -61.72
CA ALA A 496 -27.74 8.35 -61.85
C ALA A 496 -28.31 8.67 -63.25
N LYS A 497 -27.79 8.05 -64.32
CA LYS A 497 -28.33 8.18 -65.68
C LYS A 497 -29.76 7.64 -65.86
N THR A 498 -30.19 6.73 -64.99
CA THR A 498 -31.54 6.15 -65.03
C THR A 498 -32.57 7.01 -64.30
N ILE A 499 -32.13 8.00 -63.52
CA ILE A 499 -32.99 8.92 -62.79
C ILE A 499 -33.27 10.16 -63.67
N PRO A 500 -34.53 10.64 -63.74
CA PRO A 500 -34.86 11.87 -64.48
C PRO A 500 -34.03 13.08 -64.02
N GLU A 501 -33.42 13.80 -64.97
CA GLU A 501 -32.58 14.99 -64.69
C GLU A 501 -33.31 16.09 -63.89
N SER A 502 -34.65 16.12 -63.92
CA SER A 502 -35.48 17.08 -63.19
C SER A 502 -35.43 16.94 -61.66
N LEU A 503 -34.87 15.86 -61.12
CA LEU A 503 -34.91 15.56 -59.68
C LEU A 503 -33.61 15.90 -58.92
N GLU A 504 -32.51 16.27 -59.61
CA GLU A 504 -31.21 16.66 -59.01
C GLU A 504 -30.78 15.83 -57.77
N ILE A 505 -30.82 14.49 -57.87
CA ILE A 505 -30.57 13.59 -56.73
C ILE A 505 -29.10 13.15 -56.66
N ASP A 506 -28.48 13.32 -55.49
CA ASP A 506 -27.16 12.75 -55.17
C ASP A 506 -27.26 11.23 -54.87
N VAL A 507 -27.03 10.42 -55.90
CA VAL A 507 -27.02 8.95 -55.80
C VAL A 507 -25.66 8.47 -55.30
N ASN A 508 -25.67 7.74 -54.19
CA ASN A 508 -24.48 7.05 -53.70
C ASN A 508 -24.70 5.54 -53.65
N VAL A 509 -23.67 4.75 -53.95
CA VAL A 509 -23.70 3.30 -53.77
C VAL A 509 -22.73 2.94 -52.66
N ILE A 510 -23.25 2.29 -51.63
CA ILE A 510 -22.51 2.01 -50.39
C ILE A 510 -22.52 0.51 -50.14
N TYR A 511 -21.40 0.00 -49.67
CA TYR A 511 -21.26 -1.35 -49.15
C TYR A 511 -21.28 -1.32 -47.62
N PHE A 512 -22.14 -2.15 -47.03
CA PHE A 512 -22.17 -2.40 -45.60
C PHE A 512 -21.82 -3.88 -45.35
N PRO A 513 -20.82 -4.19 -44.51
CA PRO A 513 -20.59 -5.57 -44.07
C PRO A 513 -21.91 -6.19 -43.54
N GLN A 514 -22.16 -7.46 -43.84
CA GLN A 514 -23.42 -8.20 -43.54
C GLN A 514 -24.69 -7.74 -44.27
N LEU A 515 -24.83 -6.47 -44.66
CA LEU A 515 -26.02 -5.96 -45.39
C LEU A 515 -25.81 -5.87 -46.92
N GLY A 516 -24.57 -6.02 -47.37
CA GLY A 516 -24.20 -6.05 -48.79
C GLY A 516 -24.20 -4.66 -49.45
N PHE A 517 -24.36 -4.66 -50.77
CA PHE A 517 -24.36 -3.45 -51.60
C PHE A 517 -25.74 -2.79 -51.66
N ASN A 518 -25.79 -1.46 -51.48
CA ASN A 518 -27.04 -0.72 -51.39
C ASN A 518 -26.95 0.63 -52.13
N ILE A 519 -28.04 1.02 -52.78
CA ILE A 519 -28.24 2.34 -53.37
C ILE A 519 -28.81 3.27 -52.29
N ALA A 520 -28.10 4.34 -51.96
CA ALA A 520 -28.46 5.28 -50.91
C ALA A 520 -29.04 6.56 -51.51
N ILE A 521 -30.36 6.74 -51.34
CA ILE A 521 -31.12 7.90 -51.83
C ILE A 521 -31.49 8.82 -50.66
N PRO A 522 -31.30 10.16 -50.77
CA PRO A 522 -31.71 11.10 -49.73
C PRO A 522 -33.22 11.10 -49.50
N LEU A 523 -33.62 11.33 -48.24
CA LEU A 523 -35.02 11.55 -47.89
C LEU A 523 -35.44 13.00 -48.18
N THR A 524 -36.68 13.17 -48.60
CA THR A 524 -37.35 14.47 -48.74
C THR A 524 -37.78 15.01 -47.37
N GLU A 525 -38.18 16.29 -47.29
CA GLU A 525 -38.69 16.91 -46.05
C GLU A 525 -39.91 16.19 -45.44
N ARG A 526 -40.56 15.31 -46.22
CA ARG A 526 -41.71 14.48 -45.79
C ARG A 526 -41.30 13.11 -45.24
N GLY A 527 -40.00 12.81 -45.18
CA GLY A 527 -39.48 11.51 -44.73
C GLY A 527 -39.58 10.39 -45.76
N GLU A 528 -39.96 10.71 -47.01
CA GLU A 528 -40.05 9.75 -48.12
C GLU A 528 -38.79 9.82 -48.98
N ALA A 529 -38.38 8.69 -49.57
CA ALA A 529 -37.23 8.66 -50.47
C ALA A 529 -37.46 9.58 -51.68
N ALA A 530 -36.46 10.40 -52.04
CA ALA A 530 -36.55 11.31 -53.18
C ALA A 530 -36.78 10.59 -54.52
N TYR A 531 -36.40 9.32 -54.59
CA TYR A 531 -36.67 8.43 -55.71
C TYR A 531 -36.68 6.97 -55.23
N ALA A 532 -37.63 6.18 -55.72
CA ALA A 532 -37.83 4.77 -55.32
C ALA A 532 -37.70 3.78 -56.50
N GLY A 533 -37.06 4.20 -57.60
CA GLY A 533 -36.88 3.36 -58.79
C GLY A 533 -38.07 3.36 -59.76
N PRO A 534 -37.93 2.69 -60.92
CA PRO A 534 -39.05 2.27 -61.75
C PRO A 534 -40.00 1.33 -60.98
N VAL A 535 -41.28 1.31 -61.34
CA VAL A 535 -42.30 0.48 -60.68
C VAL A 535 -41.85 -1.00 -60.65
N ASP A 536 -41.79 -1.58 -59.46
CA ASP A 536 -41.40 -2.97 -59.12
C ASP A 536 -39.92 -3.40 -59.33
N ASP A 537 -39.00 -2.49 -59.69
CA ASP A 537 -37.59 -2.86 -59.94
C ASP A 537 -36.67 -2.70 -58.72
N TRP A 538 -36.98 -1.76 -57.82
CA TRP A 538 -36.15 -1.44 -56.65
C TRP A 538 -36.82 -1.89 -55.36
N GLU A 539 -36.07 -2.62 -54.55
CA GLU A 539 -36.54 -3.16 -53.27
C GLU A 539 -35.95 -2.32 -52.12
N LEU A 540 -36.81 -1.74 -51.29
CA LEU A 540 -36.39 -1.00 -50.10
C LEU A 540 -35.93 -1.99 -49.00
N ILE A 541 -34.67 -1.88 -48.55
CA ILE A 541 -34.11 -2.76 -47.51
C ILE A 541 -34.25 -2.13 -46.13
N PHE A 542 -33.83 -0.87 -45.97
CA PHE A 542 -33.92 -0.14 -44.71
C PHE A 542 -33.86 1.38 -44.93
N VAL A 543 -34.21 2.14 -43.89
CA VAL A 543 -34.20 3.60 -43.89
C VAL A 543 -33.44 4.08 -42.66
N THR A 544 -32.61 5.11 -42.84
CA THR A 544 -31.93 5.86 -41.77
C THR A 544 -32.51 7.26 -41.65
N GLU A 545 -32.07 8.04 -40.66
CA GLU A 545 -32.57 9.41 -40.42
C GLU A 545 -32.55 10.31 -41.66
N ASN A 546 -31.56 10.14 -42.56
CA ASN A 546 -31.36 11.04 -43.70
C ASN A 546 -31.45 10.37 -45.08
N ARG A 547 -31.40 9.03 -45.16
CA ARG A 547 -31.34 8.29 -46.44
C ARG A 547 -32.13 6.97 -46.39
N ALA A 548 -32.72 6.60 -47.52
CA ALA A 548 -33.33 5.30 -47.78
C ALA A 548 -32.39 4.42 -48.63
N TYR A 549 -32.33 3.12 -48.33
CA TYR A 549 -31.41 2.16 -48.95
C TYR A 549 -32.17 1.11 -49.74
N PHE A 550 -31.85 1.02 -51.03
CA PHE A 550 -32.51 0.14 -51.99
C PHE A 550 -31.55 -0.88 -52.60
N LYS A 551 -32.11 -2.00 -53.08
CA LYS A 551 -31.42 -2.95 -53.96
C LYS A 551 -32.16 -3.11 -55.27
N ASP A 552 -31.41 -3.07 -56.36
CA ASP A 552 -31.87 -3.43 -57.69
C ASP A 552 -31.14 -4.68 -58.20
N PHE A 553 -31.35 -5.07 -59.46
CA PHE A 553 -30.69 -6.25 -60.03
C PHE A 553 -29.15 -6.17 -59.98
N ARG A 554 -28.56 -4.96 -60.12
CA ARG A 554 -27.11 -4.74 -60.08
C ARG A 554 -26.56 -4.95 -58.68
N MET A 555 -27.25 -4.45 -57.66
CA MET A 555 -26.85 -4.68 -56.26
C MET A 555 -26.89 -6.18 -55.91
N ARG A 556 -27.93 -6.90 -56.35
CA ARG A 556 -28.05 -8.35 -56.13
C ARG A 556 -26.97 -9.14 -56.86
N GLU A 557 -26.61 -8.76 -58.08
CA GLU A 557 -25.51 -9.37 -58.83
C GLU A 557 -24.17 -9.16 -58.13
N MET A 558 -23.91 -7.95 -57.60
CA MET A 558 -22.71 -7.68 -56.81
C MET A 558 -22.70 -8.46 -55.48
N ASP A 559 -23.83 -8.57 -54.79
CA ASP A 559 -23.95 -9.40 -53.59
C ASP A 559 -23.65 -10.89 -53.90
N GLN A 560 -24.09 -11.40 -55.06
CA GLN A 560 -23.82 -12.79 -55.47
C GLN A 560 -22.36 -13.01 -55.91
N THR A 561 -21.77 -12.04 -56.61
CA THR A 561 -20.44 -12.18 -57.22
C THR A 561 -19.31 -11.86 -56.24
N LEU A 562 -19.47 -10.78 -55.48
CA LEU A 562 -18.45 -10.27 -54.56
C LEU A 562 -18.74 -10.70 -53.11
N GLY A 563 -20.00 -10.76 -52.71
CA GLY A 563 -20.40 -11.13 -51.36
C GLY A 563 -19.86 -10.19 -50.29
N ASP A 564 -19.70 -10.72 -49.07
CA ASP A 564 -19.12 -9.98 -47.95
C ASP A 564 -17.59 -10.10 -47.94
N ILE A 565 -16.93 -9.39 -48.88
CA ILE A 565 -15.47 -9.42 -49.03
C ILE A 565 -14.77 -9.01 -47.72
N TYR A 566 -15.28 -7.99 -47.03
CA TYR A 566 -14.69 -7.54 -45.76
C TYR A 566 -14.77 -8.62 -44.68
N GLY A 567 -15.91 -9.32 -44.59
CA GLY A 567 -16.07 -10.48 -43.73
C GLY A 567 -15.04 -11.57 -44.02
N LEU A 568 -14.89 -11.95 -45.30
CA LEU A 568 -13.93 -12.97 -45.74
C LEU A 568 -12.47 -12.59 -45.47
N ILE A 569 -12.09 -11.32 -45.69
CA ILE A 569 -10.77 -10.79 -45.32
C ILE A 569 -10.55 -10.96 -43.81
N CYS A 570 -11.52 -10.55 -42.99
CA CYS A 570 -11.41 -10.66 -41.54
C CYS A 570 -11.29 -12.12 -41.09
N GLU A 571 -12.08 -13.03 -41.65
CA GLU A 571 -12.02 -14.46 -41.34
C GLU A 571 -10.66 -15.07 -41.67
N ARG A 572 -10.12 -14.77 -42.86
CA ARG A 572 -8.81 -15.28 -43.28
C ARG A 572 -7.68 -14.70 -42.44
N GLU A 573 -7.75 -13.43 -42.06
CA GLU A 573 -6.78 -12.82 -41.15
C GLU A 573 -6.84 -13.42 -39.75
N ILE A 574 -8.05 -13.74 -39.25
CA ILE A 574 -8.23 -14.43 -37.97
C ILE A 574 -7.60 -15.83 -38.02
N GLU A 575 -7.78 -16.57 -39.11
CA GLU A 575 -7.20 -17.91 -39.29
C GLU A 575 -5.66 -17.88 -39.23
N ILE A 576 -5.02 -17.01 -40.03
CA ILE A 576 -3.56 -16.83 -40.05
C ILE A 576 -3.04 -16.38 -38.68
N THR A 577 -3.74 -15.43 -38.07
CA THR A 577 -3.39 -14.89 -36.75
C THR A 577 -3.54 -15.94 -35.64
N TYR A 578 -4.55 -16.81 -35.74
CA TYR A 578 -4.77 -17.91 -34.80
C TYR A 578 -3.64 -18.94 -34.89
N GLU A 579 -3.21 -19.32 -36.10
CA GLU A 579 -2.05 -20.19 -36.29
C GLU A 579 -0.77 -19.59 -35.69
N LEU A 580 -0.55 -18.28 -35.90
CA LEU A 580 0.55 -17.55 -35.26
C LEU A 580 0.44 -17.61 -33.74
N ALA A 581 -0.74 -17.36 -33.19
CA ALA A 581 -0.98 -17.41 -31.74
C ALA A 581 -0.65 -18.80 -31.16
N GLN A 582 -1.05 -19.88 -31.83
CA GLN A 582 -0.70 -21.25 -31.41
C GLN A 582 0.81 -21.48 -31.42
N LYS A 583 1.53 -21.00 -32.44
CA LYS A 583 3.00 -21.09 -32.48
C LYS A 583 3.65 -20.32 -31.35
N VAL A 584 3.20 -19.10 -31.06
CA VAL A 584 3.74 -18.27 -29.95
C VAL A 584 3.41 -18.88 -28.58
N LEU A 585 2.23 -19.48 -28.41
CA LEU A 585 1.83 -20.14 -27.17
C LEU A 585 2.73 -21.33 -26.80
N GLN A 586 3.43 -21.94 -27.75
CA GLN A 586 4.46 -22.96 -27.47
C GLN A 586 5.62 -22.38 -26.63
N TYR A 587 5.89 -21.08 -26.74
CA TYR A 587 6.91 -20.36 -25.98
C TYR A 587 6.38 -19.72 -24.70
N LYS A 588 5.09 -19.94 -24.35
CA LYS A 588 4.42 -19.32 -23.19
C LYS A 588 5.25 -19.40 -21.92
N LYS A 589 5.78 -20.59 -21.60
CA LYS A 589 6.53 -20.81 -20.36
C LYS A 589 7.79 -19.95 -20.28
N VAL A 590 8.57 -19.92 -21.37
CA VAL A 590 9.82 -19.15 -21.43
C VAL A 590 9.54 -17.65 -21.35
N LEU A 591 8.52 -17.18 -22.08
CA LEU A 591 8.12 -15.77 -22.07
C LEU A 591 7.65 -15.32 -20.68
N ILE A 592 6.87 -16.14 -19.97
CA ILE A 592 6.44 -15.82 -18.60
C ILE A 592 7.64 -15.81 -17.64
N GLU A 593 8.54 -16.79 -17.73
CA GLU A 593 9.74 -16.85 -16.88
C GLU A 593 10.67 -15.65 -17.12
N ALA A 594 10.88 -15.26 -18.38
CA ALA A 594 11.60 -14.04 -18.77
C ALA A 594 10.90 -12.78 -18.25
N SER A 595 9.57 -12.76 -18.25
CA SER A 595 8.79 -11.62 -17.74
C SER A 595 8.89 -11.50 -16.21
N ASP A 596 8.86 -12.62 -15.49
CA ASP A 596 8.99 -12.66 -14.04
C ASP A 596 10.41 -12.28 -13.59
N ILE A 597 11.45 -12.74 -14.31
CA ILE A 597 12.84 -12.38 -13.98
C ILE A 597 13.11 -10.89 -14.22
N CYS A 598 12.49 -10.27 -15.24
CA CYS A 598 12.55 -8.82 -15.42
C CYS A 598 11.98 -8.08 -14.21
N GLY A 599 10.89 -8.59 -13.63
CA GLY A 599 10.33 -8.05 -12.38
C GLY A 599 11.30 -8.18 -11.20
N GLN A 600 11.98 -9.32 -11.06
CA GLN A 600 12.99 -9.53 -10.01
C GLN A 600 14.15 -8.54 -10.15
N VAL A 601 14.72 -8.42 -11.35
CA VAL A 601 15.81 -7.48 -11.64
C VAL A 601 15.37 -6.03 -11.39
N ASP A 602 14.21 -5.63 -11.90
CA ASP A 602 13.66 -4.27 -11.74
C ASP A 602 13.45 -3.90 -10.27
N SER A 603 12.97 -4.83 -9.43
CA SER A 603 12.76 -4.57 -8.00
C SER A 603 14.07 -4.23 -7.25
N VAL A 604 15.17 -4.95 -7.51
CA VAL A 604 16.46 -4.70 -6.86
C VAL A 604 17.17 -3.51 -7.50
N LEU A 605 17.02 -3.31 -8.81
CA LEU A 605 17.53 -2.11 -9.49
C LEU A 605 16.83 -0.83 -9.04
N ALA A 606 15.55 -0.90 -8.66
CA ALA A 606 14.84 0.22 -8.04
C ALA A 606 15.51 0.64 -6.72
N MET A 607 15.92 -0.34 -5.89
CA MET A 607 16.70 -0.08 -4.67
C MET A 607 18.08 0.52 -4.98
N ALA A 608 18.74 0.07 -6.04
CA ALA A 608 20.02 0.65 -6.47
C ALA A 608 19.87 2.11 -6.93
N GLN A 609 18.87 2.42 -7.76
CA GLN A 609 18.59 3.80 -8.18
C GLN A 609 18.22 4.69 -7.00
N ALA A 610 17.40 4.20 -6.07
CA ALA A 610 17.07 4.91 -4.84
C ALA A 610 18.32 5.17 -3.98
N ALA A 611 19.19 4.17 -3.83
CA ALA A 611 20.44 4.31 -3.09
C ALA A 611 21.34 5.41 -3.67
N SER A 612 21.50 5.45 -5.00
CA SER A 612 22.24 6.53 -5.65
C SER A 612 21.56 7.89 -5.48
N PHE A 613 20.24 7.97 -5.63
CA PHE A 613 19.51 9.23 -5.61
C PHE A 613 19.47 9.87 -4.21
N TYR A 614 19.22 9.08 -3.17
CA TYR A 614 19.14 9.55 -1.79
C TYR A 614 20.48 9.47 -1.03
N LYS A 615 21.58 9.17 -1.73
CA LYS A 615 22.93 9.04 -1.14
C LYS A 615 22.95 8.06 0.03
N LEU A 616 22.40 6.87 -0.19
CA LEU A 616 22.39 5.79 0.80
C LEU A 616 23.70 5.01 0.75
N VAL A 617 24.13 4.46 1.88
CA VAL A 617 25.39 3.71 2.04
C VAL A 617 25.13 2.23 2.30
N ARG A 618 26.06 1.38 1.89
CA ARG A 618 25.97 -0.07 2.11
C ARG A 618 26.13 -0.37 3.62
N PRO A 619 25.13 -0.98 4.28
CA PRO A 619 25.31 -1.43 5.67
C PRO A 619 26.20 -2.68 5.72
N LYS A 620 26.96 -2.81 6.81
CA LYS A 620 27.66 -4.04 7.18
C LYS A 620 26.72 -4.90 8.03
N MET A 621 26.23 -5.99 7.46
CA MET A 621 25.38 -6.94 8.19
C MET A 621 26.22 -7.88 9.04
N THR A 622 25.78 -8.17 10.27
CA THR A 622 26.49 -9.07 11.21
C THR A 622 25.52 -10.02 11.92
N GLU A 623 26.04 -11.16 12.39
CA GLU A 623 25.26 -12.09 13.24
C GLU A 623 25.22 -11.61 14.70
N GLU A 624 26.18 -10.79 15.11
CA GLU A 624 26.23 -10.18 16.44
C GLU A 624 24.99 -9.30 16.66
N ASN A 625 24.51 -9.24 17.90
CA ASN A 625 23.33 -8.43 18.25
C ASN A 625 23.70 -6.96 18.50
N ILE A 626 24.41 -6.36 17.53
CA ILE A 626 24.93 -4.99 17.60
C ILE A 626 24.20 -4.08 16.61
N LEU A 627 24.04 -2.83 17.01
CA LEU A 627 23.57 -1.75 16.17
C LEU A 627 24.52 -0.57 16.34
N ARG A 628 25.23 -0.23 15.28
CA ARG A 628 26.09 0.96 15.22
C ARG A 628 25.74 1.75 13.98
N ILE A 629 25.32 2.99 14.18
CA ILE A 629 24.97 3.93 13.11
C ILE A 629 25.82 5.18 13.32
N GLU A 630 26.58 5.57 12.31
CA GLU A 630 27.31 6.84 12.28
C GLU A 630 26.66 7.76 11.26
N GLY A 631 26.36 8.99 11.68
CA GLY A 631 25.73 10.00 10.84
C GLY A 631 24.37 9.57 10.27
N GLY A 632 23.55 8.89 11.07
CA GLY A 632 22.23 8.42 10.64
C GLY A 632 21.28 9.56 10.29
N ARG A 633 20.42 9.36 9.29
CA ARG A 633 19.44 10.34 8.81
C ARG A 633 18.06 9.72 8.66
N HIS A 634 17.01 10.48 8.97
CA HIS A 634 15.64 10.06 8.71
C HIS A 634 15.25 10.30 7.24
N ILE A 635 15.17 9.24 6.44
CA ILE A 635 15.02 9.32 4.97
C ILE A 635 13.83 10.17 4.48
N LEU A 636 12.68 10.16 5.17
CA LEU A 636 11.53 11.00 4.81
C LEU A 636 11.69 12.46 5.29
N GLN A 637 11.97 12.67 6.58
CA GLN A 637 12.13 13.99 7.16
C GLN A 637 13.27 14.80 6.53
N GLU A 638 14.34 14.15 6.07
CA GLU A 638 15.43 14.82 5.33
C GLU A 638 14.93 15.53 4.07
N LEU A 639 13.86 15.03 3.44
CA LEU A 639 13.28 15.61 2.22
C LEU A 639 12.34 16.79 2.49
N THR A 640 11.92 16.99 3.75
CA THR A 640 10.95 18.04 4.13
C THR A 640 11.62 19.28 4.72
N VAL A 641 12.93 19.24 4.95
CA VAL A 641 13.71 20.33 5.56
C VAL A 641 14.86 20.75 4.65
N SER A 642 15.32 22.00 4.77
CA SER A 642 16.46 22.52 4.00
C SER A 642 17.81 21.98 4.47
N SER A 643 17.92 21.62 5.76
CA SER A 643 19.11 21.06 6.38
C SER A 643 18.69 20.05 7.44
N TYR A 644 19.28 18.86 7.41
CA TYR A 644 19.02 17.79 8.36
C TYR A 644 20.28 17.55 9.21
N VAL A 645 20.11 17.35 10.52
CA VAL A 645 21.22 17.08 11.44
C VAL A 645 21.37 15.56 11.64
N PRO A 646 22.45 14.94 11.14
CA PRO A 646 22.67 13.51 11.29
C PRO A 646 23.04 13.15 12.74
N ASN A 647 22.63 11.96 13.18
CA ASN A 647 22.81 11.51 14.57
C ASN A 647 23.31 10.07 14.65
N ASP A 648 24.23 9.83 15.59
CA ASP A 648 24.82 8.52 15.84
C ASP A 648 23.96 7.64 16.75
N THR A 649 24.13 6.33 16.68
CA THR A 649 23.46 5.37 17.57
C THR A 649 24.36 4.17 17.84
N LEU A 650 24.45 3.76 19.11
CA LEU A 650 25.13 2.53 19.53
C LEU A 650 24.26 1.78 20.52
N LEU A 651 23.83 0.56 20.16
CA LEU A 651 23.08 -0.35 21.02
C LEU A 651 23.57 -1.79 20.82
N VAL A 652 23.65 -2.57 21.90
CA VAL A 652 23.97 -4.00 21.87
C VAL A 652 22.93 -4.76 22.69
N GLY A 653 22.29 -5.77 22.11
CA GLY A 653 21.37 -6.67 22.82
C GLY A 653 22.01 -8.02 23.12
N GLY A 654 21.25 -8.91 23.78
CA GLY A 654 21.67 -10.26 24.16
C GLY A 654 22.27 -10.34 25.56
N GLU A 655 22.89 -11.48 25.86
CA GLU A 655 23.55 -11.72 27.14
C GLU A 655 24.81 -10.85 27.29
N LEU A 656 25.07 -10.38 28.51
CA LEU A 656 26.35 -9.74 28.82
C LEU A 656 27.37 -10.84 29.09
N ASP A 657 28.34 -11.03 28.21
CA ASP A 657 29.46 -11.95 28.45
C ASP A 657 30.26 -11.47 29.68
N ALA A 658 30.05 -12.13 30.82
CA ALA A 658 30.78 -11.89 32.05
C ALA A 658 32.23 -12.42 32.03
N GLU A 659 32.66 -13.14 30.98
CA GLU A 659 33.93 -13.87 30.96
C GLU A 659 34.83 -13.68 29.72
N ALA A 660 34.63 -12.64 28.89
CA ALA A 660 35.51 -12.40 27.73
C ALA A 660 36.79 -11.60 28.06
N SER A 661 37.50 -11.92 29.15
CA SER A 661 38.81 -11.30 29.48
C SER A 661 40.01 -11.89 28.72
N GLY A 662 39.80 -12.52 27.56
CA GLY A 662 40.82 -13.34 26.90
C GLY A 662 40.97 -13.26 25.38
N SER A 663 40.17 -12.46 24.64
CA SER A 663 40.30 -12.37 23.18
C SER A 663 40.20 -10.94 22.65
N SER A 664 40.98 -10.68 21.60
CA SER A 664 41.57 -9.40 21.22
C SER A 664 40.67 -8.43 20.45
N ASN A 665 39.44 -8.17 20.90
CA ASN A 665 38.56 -7.12 20.33
C ASN A 665 37.98 -6.21 21.43
N GLN A 666 38.81 -5.31 21.97
CA GLN A 666 38.46 -4.40 23.09
C GLN A 666 37.45 -3.28 22.75
N SER A 667 36.86 -3.23 21.55
CA SER A 667 35.97 -2.14 21.12
C SER A 667 34.47 -2.38 21.31
N SER A 668 34.05 -3.58 21.73
CA SER A 668 32.64 -3.95 21.95
C SER A 668 32.21 -3.95 23.43
N MET A 669 33.13 -3.72 24.37
CA MET A 669 32.93 -4.07 25.79
C MET A 669 32.11 -3.08 26.65
N ASN A 670 31.65 -1.93 26.14
CA ASN A 670 30.94 -0.89 26.93
C ASN A 670 29.72 -0.29 26.21
N ALA A 671 28.97 -1.08 25.44
CA ALA A 671 27.79 -0.60 24.74
C ALA A 671 26.49 -0.92 25.52
N PRO A 672 25.55 0.04 25.64
CA PRO A 672 24.28 -0.18 26.35
C PRO A 672 23.28 -0.98 25.50
N ASN A 673 22.35 -1.68 26.14
CA ASN A 673 21.19 -2.27 25.46
C ASN A 673 19.98 -1.35 25.48
N MET A 674 19.92 -0.41 26.44
CA MET A 674 18.82 0.52 26.59
C MET A 674 19.31 1.97 26.60
N LEU A 675 18.64 2.80 25.80
CA LEU A 675 18.83 4.24 25.74
C LEU A 675 17.61 4.97 26.30
N LEU A 676 17.79 5.69 27.41
CA LEU A 676 16.76 6.56 27.97
C LEU A 676 16.94 7.98 27.42
N LEU A 677 16.09 8.33 26.44
CA LEU A 677 16.15 9.58 25.70
C LEU A 677 15.23 10.64 26.31
N THR A 678 15.81 11.77 26.69
CA THR A 678 15.09 12.92 27.26
C THR A 678 15.21 14.16 26.39
N GLY A 679 14.33 15.13 26.61
CA GLY A 679 14.34 16.39 25.88
C GLY A 679 12.93 16.97 25.74
N PRO A 680 12.81 18.28 25.51
CA PRO A 680 11.51 18.95 25.39
C PRO A 680 10.74 18.43 24.18
N ASN A 681 9.44 18.71 24.13
CA ASN A 681 8.66 18.56 22.90
C ASN A 681 9.36 19.30 21.75
N TYR A 682 9.17 18.80 20.53
CA TYR A 682 9.75 19.38 19.30
C TYR A 682 11.28 19.25 19.15
N SER A 683 12.02 18.74 20.13
CA SER A 683 13.49 18.54 20.03
C SER A 683 13.95 17.41 19.09
N GLY A 684 13.02 16.65 18.49
CA GLY A 684 13.35 15.59 17.52
C GLY A 684 13.47 14.17 18.09
N LYS A 685 13.09 13.91 19.35
CA LYS A 685 13.16 12.57 19.98
C LYS A 685 12.48 11.47 19.14
N SER A 686 11.22 11.67 18.74
CA SER A 686 10.47 10.70 17.94
C SER A 686 11.09 10.52 16.55
N VAL A 687 11.62 11.58 15.95
CA VAL A 687 12.31 11.52 14.64
C VAL A 687 13.58 10.67 14.76
N TYR A 688 14.38 10.85 15.80
CA TYR A 688 15.57 10.05 16.06
C TYR A 688 15.22 8.56 16.27
N MET A 689 14.20 8.25 17.06
CA MET A 689 13.76 6.85 17.26
C MET A 689 13.32 6.19 15.95
N LYS A 690 12.48 6.88 15.18
CA LYS A 690 11.99 6.37 13.89
C LYS A 690 13.12 6.21 12.88
N GLN A 691 14.09 7.13 12.87
CA GLN A 691 15.30 7.01 12.05
C GLN A 691 16.03 5.70 12.32
N VAL A 692 16.28 5.37 13.59
CA VAL A 692 17.00 4.14 13.97
C VAL A 692 16.26 2.89 13.46
N ALA A 693 14.94 2.83 13.65
CA ALA A 693 14.13 1.73 13.11
C ALA A 693 14.17 1.66 11.58
N LEU A 694 14.08 2.79 10.89
CA LEU A 694 14.11 2.84 9.42
C LEU A 694 15.47 2.39 8.86
N VAL A 695 16.58 2.69 9.52
CA VAL A 695 17.91 2.20 9.12
C VAL A 695 17.99 0.67 9.20
N ILE A 696 17.56 0.07 10.32
CA ILE A 696 17.52 -1.40 10.48
C ILE A 696 16.59 -2.02 9.44
N TYR A 697 15.42 -1.43 9.26
CA TYR A 697 14.40 -1.92 8.34
C TYR A 697 14.93 -1.92 6.89
N LEU A 698 15.51 -0.81 6.43
CA LEU A 698 16.11 -0.70 5.10
C LEU A 698 17.27 -1.69 4.90
N ALA A 699 18.09 -1.92 5.93
CA ALA A 699 19.16 -2.90 5.88
C ALA A 699 18.62 -4.34 5.68
N GLN A 700 17.53 -4.71 6.38
CA GLN A 700 16.97 -6.07 6.31
C GLN A 700 16.03 -6.34 5.13
N ILE A 701 15.50 -5.31 4.46
CA ILE A 701 14.90 -5.51 3.12
C ILE A 701 15.99 -5.76 2.05
N GLY A 702 17.26 -5.50 2.37
CA GLY A 702 18.39 -5.61 1.44
C GLY A 702 18.68 -4.34 0.65
N SER A 703 18.26 -3.17 1.16
CA SER A 703 18.58 -1.85 0.61
C SER A 703 19.79 -1.24 1.32
N PHE A 704 20.43 -0.26 0.67
CA PHE A 704 21.35 0.64 1.35
C PHE A 704 20.58 1.56 2.31
N VAL A 705 21.29 2.15 3.27
CA VAL A 705 20.71 2.88 4.41
C VAL A 705 21.12 4.36 4.44
N PRO A 706 20.30 5.25 5.01
CA PRO A 706 20.60 6.68 5.13
C PRO A 706 21.54 6.96 6.33
N ALA A 707 22.84 6.72 6.14
CA ALA A 707 23.87 6.96 7.15
C ALA A 707 25.20 7.34 6.49
N GLU A 708 26.22 7.70 7.28
CA GLU A 708 27.61 7.75 6.81
C GLU A 708 28.23 6.34 6.86
N SER A 709 27.99 5.62 7.95
CA SER A 709 28.33 4.21 8.10
C SER A 709 27.29 3.50 8.97
N ALA A 710 27.09 2.20 8.74
CA ALA A 710 26.16 1.40 9.55
C ALA A 710 26.63 -0.04 9.66
N GLU A 711 26.62 -0.57 10.88
CA GLU A 711 26.80 -1.98 11.21
C GLU A 711 25.54 -2.47 11.94
N VAL A 712 24.87 -3.45 11.34
CA VAL A 712 23.51 -3.86 11.73
C VAL A 712 23.47 -5.37 11.92
N GLY A 713 23.20 -5.78 13.15
CA GLY A 713 22.86 -7.16 13.51
C GLY A 713 21.44 -7.52 13.05
N ILE A 714 21.20 -8.81 12.77
CA ILE A 714 19.86 -9.29 12.42
C ILE A 714 18.88 -9.03 13.57
N THR A 715 17.83 -8.27 13.27
CA THR A 715 16.70 -7.95 14.14
C THR A 715 15.47 -8.76 13.68
N ASP A 716 14.86 -9.49 14.60
CA ASP A 716 13.71 -10.34 14.31
C ASP A 716 12.37 -9.60 14.41
N LYS A 717 12.26 -8.60 15.31
CA LYS A 717 11.05 -7.78 15.48
C LYS A 717 11.36 -6.31 15.67
N ILE A 718 10.55 -5.43 15.07
CA ILE A 718 10.51 -4.00 15.40
C ILE A 718 9.14 -3.71 16.02
N LEU A 719 9.16 -3.29 17.28
CA LEU A 719 7.99 -2.96 18.07
C LEU A 719 8.03 -1.47 18.41
N LEU A 720 7.05 -0.70 17.95
CA LEU A 720 6.96 0.73 18.19
C LEU A 720 5.66 1.08 18.90
N LYS A 721 5.79 1.56 20.14
CA LYS A 721 4.73 2.30 20.84
C LYS A 721 4.88 3.78 20.51
N SER A 722 3.92 4.31 19.75
CA SER A 722 3.82 5.73 19.38
C SER A 722 2.45 6.26 19.80
N ASN A 723 2.38 7.54 20.20
CA ASN A 723 1.11 8.24 20.40
C ASN A 723 0.50 8.59 19.04
N THR A 724 -0.08 7.61 18.34
CA THR A 724 -0.90 7.89 17.15
C THR A 724 -2.24 8.49 17.57
N GLN A 725 -2.76 9.44 16.79
CA GLN A 725 -4.11 9.96 17.00
C GLN A 725 -5.12 8.83 16.83
N ASP A 726 -5.70 8.40 17.94
CA ASP A 726 -6.80 7.45 17.91
C ASP A 726 -7.99 8.09 17.20
N SER A 727 -8.57 7.32 16.29
CA SER A 727 -9.81 7.67 15.62
C SER A 727 -10.90 7.81 16.69
N VAL A 728 -11.66 8.91 16.65
CA VAL A 728 -12.79 9.21 17.55
C VAL A 728 -13.82 8.07 17.62
N SER A 729 -13.77 7.11 16.69
CA SER A 729 -14.64 5.96 16.53
C SER A 729 -14.32 4.74 17.41
N GLN A 730 -13.18 4.66 18.12
CA GLN A 730 -12.90 3.54 19.04
C GLN A 730 -13.43 3.82 20.45
N ILE A 731 -14.21 2.87 21.00
CA ILE A 731 -14.89 2.96 22.32
C ILE A 731 -13.92 2.74 23.50
N GLN A 732 -12.59 2.82 23.29
CA GLN A 732 -11.58 2.52 24.31
C GLN A 732 -10.81 3.77 24.74
N SER A 733 -10.41 3.83 26.02
CA SER A 733 -9.56 4.90 26.56
C SER A 733 -8.15 4.82 25.96
N THR A 734 -7.57 5.96 25.60
CA THR A 734 -6.18 6.06 25.10
C THR A 734 -5.18 5.40 26.04
N PHE A 735 -5.40 5.49 27.36
CA PHE A 735 -4.55 4.83 28.35
C PHE A 735 -4.70 3.30 28.32
N MET A 736 -5.91 2.78 28.11
CA MET A 736 -6.14 1.34 27.98
C MET A 736 -5.47 0.80 26.71
N ASN A 737 -5.56 1.54 25.60
CA ASN A 737 -4.87 1.21 24.34
C ASN A 737 -3.36 1.15 24.53
N ASP A 738 -2.78 2.15 25.20
CA ASP A 738 -1.36 2.19 25.55
C ASP A 738 -0.92 0.98 26.39
N LEU A 739 -1.72 0.59 27.40
CA LEU A 739 -1.44 -0.56 28.25
C LEU A 739 -1.54 -1.89 27.48
N GLN A 740 -2.55 -2.05 26.63
CA GLN A 740 -2.71 -3.24 25.79
C GLN A 740 -1.54 -3.38 24.82
N GLN A 741 -1.07 -2.27 24.24
CA GLN A 741 0.07 -2.26 23.35
C GLN A 741 1.37 -2.65 24.07
N ILE A 742 1.67 -2.05 25.22
CA ILE A 742 2.85 -2.43 26.01
C ILE A 742 2.75 -3.90 26.47
N SER A 743 1.57 -4.36 26.88
CA SER A 743 1.34 -5.77 27.25
C SER A 743 1.62 -6.72 26.08
N PHE A 744 1.20 -6.35 24.87
CA PHE A 744 1.50 -7.10 23.64
C PHE A 744 3.01 -7.09 23.36
N ASP A 745 3.65 -5.92 23.39
CA ASP A 745 5.07 -5.76 23.09
C ASP A 745 5.94 -6.58 24.05
N LEU A 746 5.62 -6.55 25.35
CA LEU A 746 6.33 -7.32 26.39
C LEU A 746 6.19 -8.84 26.20
N LYS A 747 5.06 -9.33 25.69
CA LYS A 747 4.87 -10.76 25.37
C LYS A 747 5.61 -11.19 24.11
N GLN A 748 5.87 -10.25 23.20
CA GLN A 748 6.48 -10.54 21.90
C GLN A 748 7.98 -10.30 21.87
N VAL A 749 8.52 -9.46 22.76
CA VAL A 749 9.93 -9.08 22.73
C VAL A 749 10.86 -10.29 22.91
N THR A 750 11.95 -10.29 22.16
CA THR A 750 13.05 -11.27 22.20
C THR A 750 14.38 -10.52 22.33
N GLY A 751 15.50 -11.15 22.66
CA GLY A 751 16.78 -10.43 22.74
C GLY A 751 17.23 -9.78 21.44
N ARG A 752 16.80 -10.29 20.28
CA ARG A 752 17.08 -9.68 18.97
C ARG A 752 16.11 -8.58 18.56
N SER A 753 15.04 -8.33 19.32
CA SER A 753 14.05 -7.31 19.00
C SER A 753 14.59 -5.88 19.20
N LEU A 754 14.04 -4.94 18.43
CA LEU A 754 14.12 -3.51 18.69
C LEU A 754 12.79 -3.02 19.25
N LEU A 755 12.81 -2.50 20.47
CA LEU A 755 11.66 -1.91 21.15
C LEU A 755 11.81 -0.40 21.26
N LEU A 756 10.86 0.33 20.69
CA LEU A 756 10.79 1.78 20.70
C LEU A 756 9.57 2.22 21.50
N ILE A 757 9.78 2.92 22.61
CA ILE A 757 8.70 3.41 23.48
C ILE A 757 8.73 4.94 23.50
N ASP A 758 7.70 5.56 22.91
CA ASP A 758 7.55 7.02 22.91
C ASP A 758 6.46 7.43 23.92
N GLU A 759 6.88 8.17 24.95
CA GLU A 759 6.00 8.87 25.89
C GLU A 759 4.95 7.99 26.61
N PHE A 760 5.32 6.78 27.04
CA PHE A 760 4.42 5.93 27.82
C PHE A 760 4.13 6.51 29.21
N GLY A 761 2.87 6.44 29.67
CA GLY A 761 2.45 6.84 31.02
C GLY A 761 1.86 8.26 31.14
N LYS A 762 1.59 8.98 30.04
CA LYS A 762 1.06 10.36 30.05
C LYS A 762 -0.44 10.51 30.38
N GLY A 763 -1.21 9.42 30.45
CA GLY A 763 -2.68 9.45 30.51
C GLY A 763 -3.34 9.32 31.89
N THR A 764 -2.57 9.14 32.97
CA THR A 764 -3.14 8.96 34.32
C THR A 764 -3.15 10.27 35.09
N ASN A 765 -4.24 11.03 35.02
CA ASN A 765 -4.50 12.10 35.99
C ASN A 765 -5.21 11.52 37.22
N THR A 766 -4.68 11.85 38.40
CA THR A 766 -5.20 11.56 39.75
C THR A 766 -6.47 12.35 40.09
N ASN A 767 -7.45 12.44 39.17
CA ASN A 767 -8.74 13.06 39.46
C ASN A 767 -9.71 11.99 39.97
N GLY A 768 -9.43 11.51 41.18
CA GLY A 768 -10.34 10.71 41.98
C GLY A 768 -10.47 11.35 43.35
N SER A 769 -11.41 12.28 43.48
CA SER A 769 -11.99 12.66 44.76
C SER A 769 -12.35 11.40 45.55
N TYR A 770 -11.57 11.09 46.59
CA TYR A 770 -12.13 10.52 47.80
C TYR A 770 -11.83 11.47 48.96
N HIS A 771 -12.80 12.36 49.16
CA HIS A 771 -13.11 12.95 50.44
C HIS A 771 -13.39 11.84 51.46
N HIS A 772 -13.07 12.16 52.73
CA HIS A 772 -13.41 11.47 53.98
C HIS A 772 -12.44 10.40 54.53
N TYR A 773 -11.90 10.75 55.71
CA TYR A 773 -11.18 9.93 56.70
C TYR A 773 -9.75 9.50 56.37
N HIS A 774 -8.78 10.38 56.67
CA HIS A 774 -7.55 9.94 57.35
C HIS A 774 -6.82 11.13 58.02
N GLN A 775 -7.47 11.75 58.99
CA GLN A 775 -6.74 12.49 60.03
C GLN A 775 -6.17 11.46 61.02
N LEU A 776 -4.88 11.57 61.33
CA LEU A 776 -4.08 10.68 62.19
C LEU A 776 -3.60 9.35 61.59
N ARG A 777 -2.58 9.38 60.72
CA ARG A 777 -1.50 8.39 60.82
C ARG A 777 -0.15 8.92 60.33
N ARG A 778 0.69 9.22 61.34
CA ARG A 778 2.16 9.09 61.42
C ARG A 778 3.03 9.41 60.20
N LYS A 779 3.90 10.42 60.41
CA LYS A 779 5.29 10.55 59.93
C LYS A 779 5.94 9.21 59.53
N LEU A 780 5.83 8.79 58.26
CA LEU A 780 6.74 7.88 57.52
C LEU A 780 6.14 7.44 56.17
N THR A 781 5.68 8.36 55.33
CA THR A 781 5.46 8.13 53.88
C THR A 781 5.25 9.46 53.17
N ASN A 782 6.31 10.28 53.12
CA ASN A 782 6.32 11.45 52.23
C ASN A 782 6.68 10.96 50.82
N TRP A 783 5.73 10.38 50.07
CA TRP A 783 5.82 10.29 48.59
C TRP A 783 4.63 9.66 47.84
N THR A 784 3.50 9.36 48.49
CA THR A 784 2.39 8.62 47.84
C THR A 784 1.44 9.53 47.04
N TRP A 785 1.96 10.41 46.17
CA TRP A 785 1.15 11.12 45.17
C TRP A 785 1.80 11.21 43.77
N ARG A 786 2.90 10.50 43.51
CA ARG A 786 3.56 10.57 42.19
C ARG A 786 2.99 9.50 41.24
N THR A 787 1.86 9.84 40.62
CA THR A 787 1.33 9.41 39.31
C THR A 787 1.62 7.95 38.90
N ASP A 788 0.59 7.10 38.91
CA ASP A 788 0.63 5.70 38.45
C ASP A 788 1.39 5.50 37.13
N GLY A 789 1.29 6.45 36.20
CA GLY A 789 2.03 6.45 34.92
C GLY A 789 3.56 6.41 35.04
N ILE A 790 4.18 7.15 35.98
CA ILE A 790 5.63 7.12 36.20
C ILE A 790 6.04 5.78 36.82
N GLY A 791 5.27 5.30 37.79
CA GLY A 791 5.50 4.01 38.44
C GLY A 791 5.45 2.85 37.44
N LEU A 792 4.45 2.84 36.56
CA LEU A 792 4.33 1.87 35.48
C LEU A 792 5.50 1.97 34.49
N ALA A 793 5.89 3.18 34.07
CA ALA A 793 7.03 3.37 33.18
C ALA A 793 8.34 2.84 33.80
N CYS A 794 8.60 3.13 35.08
CA CYS A 794 9.77 2.59 35.79
C CYS A 794 9.70 1.06 35.90
N GLY A 795 8.54 0.49 36.25
CA GLY A 795 8.36 -0.96 36.32
C GLY A 795 8.61 -1.68 34.99
N VAL A 796 8.17 -1.10 33.87
CA VAL A 796 8.46 -1.62 32.52
C VAL A 796 9.96 -1.53 32.20
N LEU A 797 10.59 -0.40 32.50
CA LEU A 797 12.04 -0.21 32.30
C LEU A 797 12.85 -1.23 33.10
N GLU A 798 12.55 -1.40 34.40
CA GLU A 798 13.23 -2.37 35.26
C GLU A 798 13.02 -3.80 34.81
N HIS A 799 11.80 -4.17 34.41
CA HIS A 799 11.49 -5.48 33.88
C HIS A 799 12.34 -5.79 32.64
N LEU A 800 12.41 -4.86 31.69
CA LEU A 800 13.17 -5.00 30.45
C LEU A 800 14.69 -5.04 30.67
N LEU A 801 15.21 -4.26 31.63
CA LEU A 801 16.63 -4.29 32.00
C LEU A 801 17.02 -5.59 32.71
N GLY A 802 16.07 -6.20 33.44
CA GLY A 802 16.25 -7.45 34.17
C GLY A 802 16.17 -8.73 33.33
N LEU A 803 15.85 -8.63 32.04
CA LEU A 803 15.87 -9.78 31.12
C LEU A 803 17.31 -10.28 30.92
N GLU A 804 17.51 -11.60 30.96
CA GLU A 804 18.81 -12.22 30.69
C GLU A 804 19.21 -11.99 29.22
N ASP A 805 18.33 -12.41 28.29
CA ASP A 805 18.42 -12.12 26.85
C ASP A 805 17.80 -10.75 26.55
N ALA A 806 18.60 -9.70 26.71
CA ALA A 806 18.08 -8.34 26.74
C ALA A 806 17.88 -7.75 25.32
N PRO A 807 16.70 -7.20 24.99
CA PRO A 807 16.46 -6.53 23.70
C PRO A 807 17.20 -5.19 23.58
N LYS A 808 17.24 -4.67 22.34
CA LYS A 808 17.69 -3.29 22.07
C LYS A 808 16.52 -2.33 22.28
N ILE A 809 16.68 -1.32 23.12
CA ILE A 809 15.58 -0.44 23.55
C ILE A 809 15.94 1.04 23.39
N ILE A 810 15.03 1.82 22.83
CA ILE A 810 15.05 3.29 22.94
C ILE A 810 13.75 3.72 23.61
N PHE A 811 13.89 4.30 24.80
CA PHE A 811 12.78 4.79 25.60
C PHE A 811 12.83 6.32 25.63
N ALA A 812 11.92 6.98 24.92
CA ALA A 812 11.77 8.43 25.00
C ALA A 812 10.76 8.82 26.07
N THR A 813 11.17 9.72 26.97
CA THR A 813 10.33 10.19 28.07
C THR A 813 10.43 11.68 28.28
N HIS A 814 9.36 12.24 28.84
CA HIS A 814 9.31 13.60 29.39
C HIS A 814 9.46 13.63 30.90
N PHE A 815 9.38 12.47 31.55
CA PHE A 815 9.49 12.36 32.99
C PHE A 815 10.96 12.49 33.41
N HIS A 816 11.38 13.73 33.67
CA HIS A 816 12.71 14.00 34.23
C HIS A 816 12.84 13.48 35.67
N GLU A 817 11.71 13.25 36.36
CA GLU A 817 11.63 12.69 37.70
C GLU A 817 12.24 11.30 37.79
N ILE A 818 12.17 10.51 36.70
CA ILE A 818 12.79 9.18 36.60
C ILE A 818 14.29 9.26 36.90
N LEU A 819 14.95 10.38 36.55
CA LEU A 819 16.39 10.58 36.70
C LEU A 819 16.79 11.20 38.05
N ASN A 820 15.85 11.77 38.82
CA ASN A 820 16.16 12.61 39.99
C ASN A 820 16.19 11.86 41.32
N HIS A 821 15.51 10.72 41.41
CA HIS A 821 15.16 10.11 42.69
C HIS A 821 15.70 8.69 42.89
N GLU A 822 16.75 8.29 42.17
CA GLU A 822 17.29 6.91 42.21
C GLU A 822 16.23 5.83 41.92
N LEU A 823 15.14 6.21 41.22
CA LEU A 823 14.03 5.30 40.88
C LEU A 823 14.47 4.17 39.96
N ILE A 824 15.59 4.35 39.24
CA ILE A 824 16.20 3.34 38.38
C ILE A 824 17.70 3.29 38.70
N LYS A 825 18.22 2.08 38.92
CA LYS A 825 19.66 1.85 39.11
C LYS A 825 20.39 2.04 37.78
N LEU A 826 21.26 3.04 37.72
CA LEU A 826 22.17 3.22 36.59
C LEU A 826 23.17 2.05 36.56
N GLY A 827 23.17 1.29 35.48
CA GLY A 827 24.09 0.18 35.24
C GLY A 827 24.67 0.25 33.83
N PRO A 828 25.63 -0.63 33.47
CA PRO A 828 26.29 -0.61 32.16
C PRO A 828 25.31 -0.82 30.99
N ARG A 829 24.16 -1.44 31.27
CA ARG A 829 23.06 -1.70 30.35
C ARG A 829 22.26 -0.44 29.97
N LEU A 830 22.16 0.53 30.89
CA LEU A 830 21.33 1.71 30.72
C LEU A 830 22.19 2.95 30.44
N GLN A 831 21.99 3.54 29.27
CA GLN A 831 22.63 4.80 28.89
C GLN A 831 21.61 5.93 28.86
N LEU A 832 21.96 7.05 29.51
CA LEU A 832 21.18 8.27 29.44
C LEU A 832 21.59 9.09 28.21
N ALA A 833 20.60 9.71 27.56
CA ALA A 833 20.83 10.66 26.48
C ALA A 833 19.77 11.76 26.44
N HIS A 834 20.09 12.83 25.72
CA HIS A 834 19.18 13.94 25.49
C HIS A 834 19.38 14.60 24.12
N MET A 835 18.34 15.31 23.66
CA MET A 835 18.43 16.19 22.50
C MET A 835 18.94 17.57 22.93
N GLU A 836 19.97 18.07 22.25
CA GLU A 836 20.67 19.31 22.60
C GLU A 836 19.82 20.56 22.25
N ILE A 837 19.82 21.52 23.17
CA ILE A 837 19.05 22.77 23.07
C ILE A 837 19.98 23.90 23.47
N ARG A 838 19.93 25.00 22.71
CA ARG A 838 20.64 26.23 23.04
C ARG A 838 19.65 27.28 23.50
N ILE A 839 19.91 27.90 24.64
CA ILE A 839 19.19 29.09 25.08
C ILE A 839 20.01 30.31 24.66
N CYS A 840 19.38 31.25 23.96
CA CYS A 840 19.94 32.54 23.62
C CYS A 840 19.32 33.59 24.56
N GLU A 841 20.04 33.92 25.64
CA GLU A 841 19.57 34.91 26.63
C GLU A 841 19.52 36.34 26.05
N ASP A 842 20.26 36.61 24.96
CA ASP A 842 20.36 37.92 24.29
C ASP A 842 19.35 38.12 23.13
N ALA A 843 18.38 37.20 22.94
CA ALA A 843 17.43 37.28 21.84
C ALA A 843 16.43 38.45 22.03
N ARG A 844 16.30 39.31 21.00
CA ARG A 844 15.42 40.49 21.02
C ARG A 844 13.94 40.17 20.81
N GLU A 845 13.64 38.98 20.31
CA GLU A 845 12.28 38.47 20.12
C GLU A 845 12.06 37.23 20.98
N ASN A 846 10.89 37.11 21.62
CA ASN A 846 10.56 36.00 22.51
C ASN A 846 10.61 34.63 21.81
N GLY A 847 10.45 34.57 20.48
CA GLY A 847 10.50 33.31 19.70
C GLY A 847 11.92 32.74 19.52
N ASP A 848 12.97 33.55 19.67
CA ASP A 848 14.36 33.17 19.39
C ASP A 848 15.17 32.78 20.64
N GLN A 849 14.52 32.73 21.82
CA GLN A 849 15.19 32.38 23.07
C GLN A 849 15.62 30.92 23.15
N ILE A 850 14.95 30.00 22.44
CA ILE A 850 15.33 28.58 22.40
C ILE A 850 15.56 28.15 20.96
N THR A 851 16.76 27.67 20.67
CA THR A 851 17.10 27.01 19.41
C THR A 851 17.25 25.51 19.65
N TYR A 852 16.40 24.71 18.99
CA TYR A 852 16.56 23.26 18.95
C TYR A 852 17.69 22.91 17.99
N LEU A 853 18.74 22.26 18.49
CA LEU A 853 19.89 21.89 17.64
C LEU A 853 19.69 20.56 16.92
N TYR A 854 18.67 19.78 17.33
CA TYR A 854 18.37 18.43 16.81
C TYR A 854 19.54 17.44 16.92
N ASN A 855 20.54 17.78 17.74
CA ASN A 855 21.74 17.00 17.94
C ASN A 855 21.56 16.06 19.15
N PHE A 856 21.79 14.78 18.93
CA PHE A 856 21.76 13.74 19.94
C PHE A 856 23.05 13.78 20.78
N ARG A 857 22.91 13.84 22.11
CA ARG A 857 24.05 13.82 23.04
C ARG A 857 23.84 12.80 24.15
N LEU A 858 24.91 12.05 24.44
CA LEU A 858 24.96 11.18 25.60
C LEU A 858 25.01 12.01 26.90
N GLY A 859 24.43 11.46 27.95
CA GLY A 859 24.33 12.09 29.26
C GLY A 859 22.99 12.76 29.51
N ARG A 860 22.90 13.42 30.67
CA ARG A 860 21.67 13.98 31.21
C ARG A 860 21.55 15.47 30.90
N SER A 861 20.38 15.93 30.45
CA SER A 861 20.07 17.37 30.42
C SER A 861 19.93 17.92 31.84
N SER A 862 20.58 19.06 32.11
CA SER A 862 20.59 19.72 33.41
C SER A 862 19.37 20.62 33.67
N LYS A 863 18.54 20.91 32.66
CA LYS A 863 17.41 21.85 32.77
C LYS A 863 16.13 21.29 32.15
N SER A 864 14.98 21.55 32.79
CA SER A 864 13.65 21.39 32.22
C SER A 864 13.22 22.71 31.59
N PHE A 865 12.69 22.67 30.37
CA PHE A 865 12.43 23.89 29.57
C PHE A 865 10.93 24.22 29.44
N GLY A 866 10.06 23.56 30.22
CA GLY A 866 8.60 23.69 30.06
C GLY A 866 8.09 25.11 30.25
N THR A 867 8.56 25.82 31.28
CA THR A 867 8.17 27.22 31.56
C THR A 867 8.72 28.20 30.53
N VAL A 868 9.92 27.93 30.00
CA VAL A 868 10.50 28.73 28.91
C VAL A 868 9.70 28.53 27.61
N CYS A 869 9.30 27.29 27.28
CA CYS A 869 8.41 27.01 26.16
C CYS A 869 7.05 27.72 26.30
N ALA A 870 6.48 27.76 27.51
CA ALA A 870 5.25 28.49 27.78
C ALA A 870 5.38 29.99 27.49
N ALA A 871 6.46 30.63 27.96
CA ALA A 871 6.74 32.04 27.69
C ALA A 871 6.83 32.34 26.18
N MET A 872 7.53 31.49 25.42
CA MET A 872 7.68 31.64 23.96
C MET A 872 6.36 31.50 23.20
N ASN A 873 5.40 30.72 23.70
CA ASN A 873 4.06 30.57 23.11
C ASN A 873 3.10 31.69 23.54
N GLY A 874 3.60 32.76 24.16
CA GLY A 874 2.81 33.94 24.52
C GLY A 874 2.08 33.85 25.85
N ILE A 875 2.42 32.88 26.72
CA ILE A 875 1.90 32.86 28.10
C ILE A 875 2.52 34.04 28.87
N SER A 876 1.69 34.77 29.62
CA SER A 876 2.12 36.00 30.29
C SER A 876 3.22 35.75 31.32
N GLN A 877 4.16 36.70 31.42
CA GLN A 877 5.31 36.58 32.32
C GLN A 877 4.91 36.31 33.79
N PRO A 878 3.86 36.94 34.36
CA PRO A 878 3.44 36.62 35.73
C PRO A 878 3.01 35.16 35.93
N ILE A 879 2.39 34.54 34.91
CA ILE A 879 2.02 33.12 34.94
C ILE A 879 3.27 32.24 34.89
N VAL A 880 4.23 32.59 34.02
CA VAL A 880 5.50 31.87 33.89
C VAL A 880 6.33 31.97 35.17
N ASP A 881 6.41 33.15 35.78
CA ASP A 881 7.13 33.39 37.03
C ASP A 881 6.51 32.59 38.17
N ARG A 882 5.17 32.60 38.29
CA ARG A 882 4.45 31.76 39.26
C ARG A 882 4.67 30.28 39.01
N ALA A 883 4.67 29.84 37.75
CA ALA A 883 4.97 28.45 37.41
C ALA A 883 6.41 28.07 37.79
N ASN A 884 7.40 28.93 37.56
CA ASN A 884 8.78 28.73 37.98
C ASN A 884 8.92 28.62 39.51
N GLU A 885 8.20 29.47 40.25
CA GLU A 885 8.15 29.41 41.71
C GLU A 885 7.59 28.07 42.19
N LEU A 886 6.45 27.63 41.64
CA LEU A 886 5.85 26.34 41.97
C LEU A 886 6.76 25.17 41.60
N VAL A 887 7.47 25.23 40.46
CA VAL A 887 8.47 24.22 40.08
C VAL A 887 9.64 24.19 41.08
N SER A 888 10.11 25.36 41.54
CA SER A 888 11.16 25.45 42.57
C SER A 888 10.71 24.84 43.90
N LEU A 889 9.47 25.10 44.32
CA LEU A 889 8.86 24.52 45.52
C LEU A 889 8.70 23.00 45.38
N ALA A 890 8.24 22.53 44.22
CA ALA A 890 8.10 21.11 43.91
C ALA A 890 9.45 20.37 43.96
N THR A 891 10.50 21.00 43.41
CA THR A 891 11.86 20.45 43.38
C THR A 891 12.46 20.35 44.78
N ARG A 892 12.12 21.29 45.68
CA ARG A 892 12.49 21.26 47.10
C ARG A 892 11.65 20.27 47.94
N GLY A 893 10.65 19.63 47.35
CA GLY A 893 9.77 18.69 48.03
C GLY A 893 8.74 19.36 48.95
N GLU A 894 8.48 20.65 48.76
CA GLU A 894 7.50 21.40 49.54
C GLU A 894 6.07 21.11 49.06
N ASN A 895 5.09 21.21 49.96
CA ASN A 895 3.71 20.86 49.66
C ASN A 895 3.05 21.91 48.76
N LEU A 896 2.92 21.58 47.47
CA LEU A 896 2.26 22.42 46.46
C LEU A 896 0.80 22.77 46.80
N VAL A 897 0.08 21.86 47.47
CA VAL A 897 -1.31 22.15 47.90
C VAL A 897 -1.31 23.25 48.95
N ALA A 898 -0.36 23.24 49.87
CA ALA A 898 -0.21 24.32 50.85
C ALA A 898 0.24 25.64 50.19
N ALA A 899 1.15 25.58 49.21
CA ALA A 899 1.63 26.76 48.49
C ALA A 899 0.58 27.38 47.55
N CYS A 900 -0.33 26.57 46.99
CA CYS A 900 -1.47 27.02 46.19
C CYS A 900 -2.67 27.43 47.07
N ALA A 901 -2.75 26.94 48.31
CA ALA A 901 -3.78 27.32 49.27
C ALA A 901 -3.39 28.53 50.16
N MET A 902 -2.18 29.09 49.99
CA MET A 902 -1.83 30.35 50.62
C MET A 902 -2.63 31.48 49.96
N LEU A 903 -3.61 31.99 50.70
CA LEU A 903 -4.33 33.21 50.38
C LEU A 903 -3.32 34.34 50.22
N SER A 904 -3.50 35.17 49.18
CA SER A 904 -2.72 36.41 49.04
C SER A 904 -2.91 37.31 50.27
N ALA A 905 -1.97 38.21 50.54
CA ALA A 905 -2.06 39.12 51.70
C ALA A 905 -3.38 39.92 51.73
N GLU A 906 -3.93 40.25 50.55
CA GLU A 906 -5.23 40.90 50.40
C GLU A 906 -6.39 39.96 50.76
N GLU A 907 -6.38 38.71 50.27
CA GLU A 907 -7.40 37.72 50.59
C GLU A 907 -7.34 37.29 52.07
N THR A 908 -6.15 37.26 52.68
CA THR A 908 -6.01 36.99 54.11
C THR A 908 -6.60 38.13 54.94
N SER A 909 -6.37 39.38 54.53
CA SER A 909 -6.96 40.56 55.17
C SER A 909 -8.49 40.58 55.02
N LEU A 910 -9.01 40.21 53.85
CA LEU A 910 -10.45 40.06 53.59
C LEU A 910 -11.08 38.96 54.45
N LEU A 911 -10.40 37.83 54.59
CA LEU A 911 -10.85 36.72 55.43
C LEU A 911 -10.85 37.11 56.92
N GLU A 912 -9.83 37.83 57.39
CA GLU A 912 -9.79 38.36 58.76
C GLU A 912 -10.91 39.37 59.04
N LYS A 913 -11.19 40.26 58.08
CA LYS A 913 -12.35 41.18 58.16
C LYS A 913 -13.67 40.40 58.22
N ALA A 914 -13.84 39.40 57.36
CA ALA A 914 -15.03 38.56 57.33
C ALA A 914 -15.22 37.73 58.62
N ASP A 915 -14.15 37.17 59.20
CA ASP A 915 -14.20 36.43 60.47
C ASP A 915 -14.55 37.35 61.64
N LYS A 916 -13.97 38.56 61.69
CA LYS A 916 -14.34 39.57 62.70
C LYS A 916 -15.81 39.95 62.60
N LEU A 917 -16.30 40.18 61.38
CA LEU A 917 -17.69 40.54 61.13
C LEU A 917 -18.66 39.40 61.49
N ALA A 918 -18.31 38.16 61.14
CA ALA A 918 -19.10 36.98 61.49
C ALA A 918 -19.16 36.75 63.02
N ARG A 919 -18.05 36.95 63.74
CA ARG A 919 -18.02 36.86 65.21
C ARG A 919 -18.82 37.99 65.87
N ALA A 920 -18.72 39.21 65.35
CA ALA A 920 -19.52 40.34 65.83
C ALA A 920 -21.01 40.10 65.62
N PHE A 921 -21.40 39.56 64.46
CA PHE A 921 -22.78 39.18 64.17
C PHE A 921 -23.29 38.07 65.10
N LEU A 922 -22.49 37.03 65.38
CA LEU A 922 -22.87 35.93 66.29
C LEU A 922 -22.95 36.35 67.76
N GLY A 923 -22.30 37.47 68.15
CA GLY A 923 -22.35 38.04 69.49
C GLY A 923 -23.52 39.00 69.73
N LEU A 924 -24.34 39.30 68.71
CA LEU A 924 -25.53 40.12 68.85
C LEU A 924 -26.63 39.35 69.58
N ASP A 925 -27.05 39.86 70.72
CA ASP A 925 -28.22 39.36 71.44
C ASP A 925 -29.48 40.06 70.92
N LEU A 926 -30.28 39.32 70.15
CA LEU A 926 -31.50 39.82 69.49
C LEU A 926 -32.77 39.61 70.34
N SER A 927 -32.62 39.36 71.65
CA SER A 927 -33.72 38.99 72.53
C SER A 927 -34.46 40.15 73.22
N ASP A 928 -33.99 41.40 73.08
CA ASP A 928 -34.73 42.58 73.57
C ASP A 928 -35.73 43.10 72.52
N GLU A 929 -37.02 42.92 72.80
CA GLU A 929 -38.15 43.27 71.94
C GLU A 929 -38.33 44.79 71.76
N GLY A 930 -38.47 45.23 70.50
CA GLY A 930 -39.23 46.45 70.17
C GLY A 930 -38.68 47.28 69.01
N HIS A 931 -39.05 46.90 67.78
CA HIS A 931 -39.12 47.66 66.51
C HIS A 931 -38.42 46.93 65.35
N SER A 932 -39.21 46.24 64.51
CA SER A 932 -38.72 45.52 63.31
C SER A 932 -38.24 46.42 62.16
N ASN A 933 -37.92 47.70 62.43
CA ASN A 933 -37.42 48.66 61.44
C ASN A 933 -35.95 49.06 61.69
N ASP A 934 -35.27 48.52 62.71
CA ASP A 934 -33.87 48.85 63.02
C ASP A 934 -32.87 47.73 62.70
N ALA A 935 -33.30 46.59 62.12
CA ALA A 935 -32.40 45.50 61.75
C ALA A 935 -31.35 45.93 60.70
N ASP A 936 -31.76 46.70 59.69
CA ASP A 936 -30.85 47.25 58.67
C ASP A 936 -29.83 48.22 59.28
N ARG A 937 -30.23 49.02 60.27
CA ARG A 937 -29.33 49.96 60.97
C ARG A 937 -28.33 49.27 61.90
N VAL A 938 -28.71 48.15 62.50
CA VAL A 938 -27.81 47.32 63.32
C VAL A 938 -26.79 46.62 62.44
N LEU A 939 -27.21 46.13 61.26
CA LEU A 939 -26.31 45.56 60.26
C LEU A 939 -25.36 46.63 59.69
N ASP A 940 -25.87 47.81 59.32
CA ASP A 940 -25.05 48.92 58.79
C ASP A 940 -23.96 49.36 59.79
N ARG A 941 -24.29 49.47 61.09
CA ARG A 941 -23.28 49.76 62.13
C ARG A 941 -22.22 48.65 62.26
N LEU A 942 -22.63 47.39 62.09
CA LEU A 942 -21.72 46.25 62.17
C LEU A 942 -20.75 46.21 60.99
N PHE A 943 -21.17 46.68 59.81
CA PHE A 943 -20.30 46.89 58.66
C PHE A 943 -19.38 48.11 58.84
N GLU A 944 -19.86 49.21 59.45
CA GLU A 944 -19.04 50.42 59.72
C GLU A 944 -17.93 50.19 60.77
N GLU A 945 -18.17 49.40 61.83
CA GLU A 945 -17.17 49.11 62.88
C GLU A 945 -16.01 48.21 62.42
N VAL A 946 -16.19 47.43 61.35
CA VAL A 946 -15.17 46.51 60.81
C VAL A 946 -14.29 47.18 59.73
N ASP A 947 -14.72 48.33 59.19
CA ASP A 947 -13.99 49.08 58.16
C ASP A 947 -13.11 50.23 58.69
N THR A 948 -13.11 50.50 60.00
CA THR A 948 -12.10 51.34 60.70
C THR A 948 -10.95 50.51 61.26
#